data_AF-A0A2V7WD44-F1
#
_entry.id   AF-A0A2V7WD44-F1
#
_cell.length_a   1.000
_cell.length_b   1.000
_cell.length_c   1.000
_cell.angle_alpha   90.00
_cell.angle_beta   90.00
_cell.angle_gamma   90.00
#
_symmetry.space_group_name_H-M   'P 1'
#
loop_
_entity.id
_entity.type
_entity.pdbx_description
1 polymer ?
#
loop_
_entity_poly.entity_id
_entity_poly.type
_entity_poly.pdbx_seq_one_letter_code
_entity_poly.pdbx_strand_id
1 'polypeptide(L)'
;MAPEQLEGVEADARTDIFALGAVLYEMATGKRAFEGKTKTSLIAAIVSGRPTPVSQVQPLTPRALEHVIERCLEKDPLERWQSAHDVAAELRWAGKAPEVIARPRDSRLSWLIVLIAVAATAAITWRIAEIRREAPLIVHSAILPPEKTQFAFEIAGAPAISPDGKLIVFAARASSADAHALFVRPLSSPTAQPLAGTENARFPFWSPDSRSIGFFANRKLNRMDVSGGAAQVICDAPEPRGGTWSRDGVIVFAPSAFGPLYKVSDGGGVPVAVTKLDVADGETDHRWPAFLPDGRRFLYLSRRFAARAEDPTPVNFGGTIEIGSTDAGLKKMLFASSSNAVYSRSGHLLYWRDRSLVAQQFNPRTLAMGADIVPIAERVFRTGRWDAAFSVSDSGALAYEVDSNRELTQLTWFDANGKPLGVLGAPAEYAFPRFSHDGRHLALALADSTTGRTDIWIRDLARDAMTRLTFDPHDEWTPIWSPDDSHIVYGSDARGSGDIMMKRSSGTGSEEVLYANRSFKVATDWSPDGKTILFQQENSNAGTDWDLYLYSLEERKAVPFLRTPFAEIGASFSPDGRWVLYFSNDSGKPEAYVQPLSGSGAKWQISTNGGSRPHWSRDGKRIYYVSLDGKLMAVDVYATGDEFFAKVPRVLLQTNMKRYVGSPFDVSPDGRILVTVSMNQGDLAPLTLVQNWTAALKK
;
A
#
# COMPACT_ATOMS: atom_id res chain seq x y z
N MET A 1 34.35 1.52 92.44
CA MET A 1 34.56 2.97 92.34
C MET A 1 34.13 3.40 90.97
N ALA A 2 33.40 4.51 90.87
CA ALA A 2 33.04 5.09 89.58
C ALA A 2 34.25 5.84 88.96
N PRO A 3 34.24 6.11 87.65
CA PRO A 3 35.31 6.86 86.96
C PRO A 3 35.69 8.17 87.65
N GLU A 4 34.71 9.00 88.02
CA GLU A 4 34.92 10.30 88.64
C GLU A 4 35.67 10.23 89.98
N GLN A 5 35.41 9.18 90.78
CA GLN A 5 36.12 8.95 92.04
C GLN A 5 37.59 8.55 91.81
N LEU A 6 37.88 7.87 90.70
CA LEU A 6 39.23 7.47 90.32
C LEU A 6 40.02 8.62 89.69
N GLU A 7 39.32 9.58 89.08
CA GLU A 7 39.88 10.79 88.47
C GLU A 7 40.00 11.97 89.45
N GLY A 8 39.50 11.82 90.69
CA GLY A 8 39.56 12.86 91.72
C GLY A 8 38.53 13.99 91.54
N VAL A 9 37.47 13.72 90.78
CA VAL A 9 36.33 14.62 90.54
C VAL A 9 35.29 14.43 91.65
N GLU A 10 34.53 15.48 91.97
CA GLU A 10 33.50 15.45 93.01
C GLU A 10 32.43 14.39 92.71
N ALA A 11 32.15 13.53 93.69
CA ALA A 11 31.17 12.46 93.57
C ALA A 11 29.78 12.97 93.97
N ASP A 12 28.75 12.50 93.25
CA ASP A 12 27.35 12.77 93.58
C ASP A 12 26.53 11.47 93.53
N ALA A 13 25.19 11.56 93.63
CA ALA A 13 24.31 10.40 93.64
C ALA A 13 24.47 9.47 92.41
N ARG A 14 24.98 9.97 91.28
CA ARG A 14 25.20 9.21 90.04
C ARG A 14 26.47 8.35 90.10
N THR A 15 27.37 8.64 91.03
CA THR A 15 28.49 7.77 91.40
C THR A 15 27.99 6.46 91.99
N ASP A 16 26.98 6.51 92.86
CA ASP A 16 26.35 5.31 93.43
C ASP A 16 25.57 4.50 92.38
N ILE A 17 24.97 5.17 91.40
CA ILE A 17 24.29 4.52 90.26
C ILE A 17 25.27 3.70 89.42
N PHE A 18 26.49 4.21 89.20
CA PHE A 18 27.53 3.44 88.50
C PHE A 18 27.95 2.21 89.30
N ALA A 19 28.12 2.35 90.63
CA ALA A 19 28.42 1.22 91.49
C ALA A 19 27.30 0.16 91.48
N LEU A 20 26.04 0.60 91.53
CA LEU A 20 24.87 -0.27 91.39
C LEU A 20 24.86 -0.97 90.03
N GLY A 21 25.17 -0.27 88.93
CA GLY A 21 25.28 -0.85 87.59
C GLY A 21 26.30 -1.99 87.52
N ALA A 22 27.45 -1.83 88.19
CA ALA A 22 28.46 -2.87 88.25
C ALA A 22 27.98 -4.10 89.03
N VAL A 23 27.26 -3.90 90.13
CA VAL A 23 26.64 -4.99 90.90
C VAL A 23 25.56 -5.70 90.09
N LEU A 24 24.67 -4.96 89.42
CA LEU A 24 23.62 -5.55 88.58
C LEU A 24 24.20 -6.34 87.41
N TYR A 25 25.27 -5.83 86.79
CA TYR A 25 26.01 -6.57 85.76
C TYR A 25 26.55 -7.89 86.29
N GLU A 26 27.18 -7.87 87.47
CA GLU A 26 27.73 -9.07 88.09
C GLU A 26 26.66 -10.06 88.52
N MET A 27 25.52 -9.58 89.02
CA MET A 27 24.35 -10.40 89.33
C MET A 27 23.75 -11.05 88.09
N ALA A 28 23.68 -10.32 86.97
CA ALA A 28 23.08 -10.83 85.73
C ALA A 28 24.01 -11.80 84.98
N THR A 29 25.32 -11.59 85.02
CA THR A 29 26.30 -12.34 84.23
C THR A 29 27.12 -13.36 85.03
N GLY A 30 27.17 -13.22 86.36
CA GLY A 30 28.10 -13.94 87.23
C GLY A 30 29.57 -13.50 87.12
N LYS A 31 29.85 -12.39 86.41
CA LYS A 31 31.21 -11.87 86.17
C LYS A 31 31.29 -10.38 86.49
N ARG A 32 32.47 -9.90 86.86
CA ARG A 32 32.67 -8.46 87.11
C ARG A 32 32.56 -7.69 85.80
N ALA A 33 31.94 -6.51 85.85
CA ALA A 33 31.82 -5.61 84.69
C ALA A 33 33.19 -5.17 84.15
N PHE A 34 34.15 -4.95 85.04
CA PHE A 34 35.51 -4.55 84.69
C PHE A 34 36.51 -5.44 85.42
N GLU A 35 37.50 -5.94 84.68
CA GLU A 35 38.59 -6.76 85.19
C GLU A 35 39.93 -6.23 84.69
N GLY A 36 40.99 -6.39 85.49
CA GLY A 36 42.35 -5.99 85.14
C GLY A 36 43.38 -6.82 85.89
N LYS A 37 44.51 -7.14 85.26
CA LYS A 37 45.58 -7.96 85.86
C LYS A 37 46.34 -7.24 86.97
N THR A 38 46.30 -5.91 86.98
CA THR A 38 46.90 -5.02 87.99
C THR A 38 45.92 -3.93 88.39
N LYS A 39 46.11 -3.31 89.57
CA LYS A 39 45.28 -2.18 90.02
C LYS A 39 45.18 -1.06 88.98
N THR A 40 46.29 -0.71 88.32
CA THR A 40 46.33 0.32 87.27
C THR A 40 45.51 -0.07 86.03
N SER A 41 45.62 -1.33 85.57
CA SER A 41 44.82 -1.81 84.44
C SER A 41 43.32 -1.88 84.74
N LEU A 42 42.94 -2.20 85.98
CA LEU A 42 41.55 -2.18 86.42
C LEU A 42 41.00 -0.74 86.48
N ILE A 43 41.78 0.21 87.00
CA ILE A 43 41.42 1.64 87.00
C ILE A 43 41.20 2.12 85.56
N ALA A 44 42.12 1.82 84.64
CA ALA A 44 41.95 2.17 83.23
C ALA A 44 40.69 1.52 82.61
N ALA A 45 40.41 0.26 82.91
CA ALA A 45 39.19 -0.42 82.43
C ALA A 45 37.91 0.23 82.98
N ILE A 46 37.93 0.69 84.23
CA ILE A 46 36.79 1.41 84.83
C ILE A 46 36.63 2.80 84.23
N VAL A 47 37.72 3.55 84.00
CA VAL A 47 37.66 4.92 83.49
C VAL A 47 37.25 4.96 82.02
N SER A 48 37.84 4.12 81.16
CA SER A 48 37.64 4.22 79.70
C SER A 48 37.10 2.96 79.03
N GLY A 49 37.13 1.81 79.69
CA GLY A 49 36.67 0.53 79.12
C GLY A 49 35.14 0.36 79.19
N ARG A 50 34.56 -0.37 78.24
CA ARG A 50 33.16 -0.83 78.32
C ARG A 50 33.10 -2.32 78.67
N PRO A 51 32.17 -2.76 79.52
CA PRO A 51 31.99 -4.17 79.81
C PRO A 51 31.44 -4.89 78.56
N THR A 52 31.67 -6.20 78.46
CA THR A 52 31.02 -7.01 77.42
C THR A 52 29.51 -6.95 77.59
N PRO A 53 28.69 -6.76 76.54
CA PRO A 53 27.23 -6.71 76.68
C PRO A 53 26.65 -7.95 77.39
N VAL A 54 25.67 -7.75 78.27
CA VAL A 54 25.11 -8.83 79.11
C VAL A 54 24.51 -9.94 78.26
N SER A 55 23.86 -9.61 77.14
CA SER A 55 23.29 -10.57 76.19
C SER A 55 24.35 -11.45 75.51
N GLN A 56 25.61 -11.03 75.44
CA GLN A 56 26.68 -11.87 74.90
C GLN A 56 27.18 -12.90 75.93
N VAL A 57 27.07 -12.59 77.23
CA VAL A 57 27.47 -13.50 78.32
C VAL A 57 26.32 -14.43 78.73
N GLN A 58 25.10 -13.90 78.77
CA GLN A 58 23.86 -14.62 79.10
C GLN A 58 22.77 -14.29 78.06
N PRO A 59 22.68 -15.07 76.96
CA PRO A 59 21.80 -14.76 75.81
C PRO A 59 20.29 -14.69 76.10
N LEU A 60 19.85 -15.25 77.22
CA LEU A 60 18.44 -15.23 77.63
C LEU A 60 18.08 -14.01 78.49
N THR A 61 19.02 -13.08 78.71
CA THR A 61 18.76 -11.87 79.47
C THR A 61 17.80 -10.96 78.70
N PRO A 62 16.70 -10.47 79.31
CA PRO A 62 15.82 -9.51 78.67
C PRO A 62 16.57 -8.25 78.25
N ARG A 63 16.37 -7.77 77.01
CA ARG A 63 17.01 -6.53 76.51
C ARG A 63 16.73 -5.30 77.37
N ALA A 64 15.56 -5.24 78.01
CA ALA A 64 15.22 -4.18 78.94
C ALA A 64 16.20 -4.13 80.14
N LEU A 65 16.58 -5.28 80.68
CA LEU A 65 17.54 -5.36 81.78
C LEU A 65 18.96 -4.97 81.32
N GLU A 66 19.37 -5.41 80.13
CA GLU A 66 20.65 -5.02 79.54
C GLU A 66 20.75 -3.50 79.36
N HIS A 67 19.71 -2.86 78.83
CA HIS A 67 19.66 -1.40 78.66
C HIS A 67 19.84 -0.65 79.98
N VAL A 68 19.19 -1.09 81.05
CA VAL A 68 19.32 -0.46 82.38
C VAL A 68 20.76 -0.54 82.87
N ILE A 69 21.39 -1.72 82.77
CA ILE A 69 22.76 -1.96 83.22
C ILE A 69 23.75 -1.12 82.41
N GLU A 70 23.61 -1.07 81.08
CA GLU A 70 24.48 -0.28 80.21
C GLU A 70 24.43 1.21 80.56
N ARG A 71 23.22 1.76 80.73
CA ARG A 71 23.04 3.19 81.06
C ARG A 71 23.57 3.52 82.46
N CYS A 72 23.48 2.61 83.44
CA CYS A 72 24.15 2.80 84.73
C CYS A 72 25.68 2.86 84.60
N LEU A 73 26.26 2.11 83.67
CA LEU A 73 27.70 1.94 83.48
C LEU A 73 28.33 2.93 82.49
N GLU A 74 27.58 3.93 82.03
CA GLU A 74 28.13 5.01 81.21
C GLU A 74 29.22 5.79 81.94
N LYS A 75 30.23 6.25 81.22
CA LYS A 75 31.39 6.91 81.85
C LYS A 75 31.07 8.33 82.27
N ASP A 76 30.38 9.07 81.41
CA ASP A 76 29.88 10.41 81.72
C ASP A 76 28.68 10.33 82.68
N PRO A 77 28.74 10.92 83.89
CA PRO A 77 27.60 10.98 84.81
C PRO A 77 26.33 11.59 84.21
N LEU A 78 26.43 12.49 83.23
CA LEU A 78 25.27 13.09 82.56
C LEU A 78 24.50 12.11 81.66
N GLU A 79 25.19 11.08 81.16
CA GLU A 79 24.59 10.03 80.33
C GLU A 79 24.02 8.86 81.15
N ARG A 80 24.33 8.81 82.45
CA ARG A 80 23.75 7.83 83.38
C ARG A 80 22.30 8.16 83.71
N TRP A 81 21.62 7.22 84.36
CA TRP A 81 20.37 7.55 85.05
C TRP A 81 20.63 8.66 86.08
N GLN A 82 19.77 9.67 86.11
CA GLN A 82 19.98 10.84 86.95
C GLN A 82 19.52 10.60 88.40
N SER A 83 18.68 9.59 88.65
CA SER A 83 18.25 9.20 90.00
C SER A 83 18.13 7.68 90.17
N ALA A 84 18.27 7.21 91.41
CA ALA A 84 18.02 5.81 91.75
C ALA A 84 16.53 5.43 91.58
N HIS A 85 15.62 6.42 91.60
CA HIS A 85 14.21 6.20 91.32
C HIS A 85 13.98 5.76 89.87
N ASP A 86 14.69 6.37 88.92
CA ASP A 86 14.58 6.03 87.49
C ASP A 86 15.08 4.60 87.25
N VAL A 87 16.23 4.23 87.84
CA VAL A 87 16.76 2.87 87.79
C VAL A 87 15.74 1.86 88.33
N ALA A 88 15.13 2.16 89.49
CA ALA A 88 14.14 1.28 90.10
C ALA A 88 12.84 1.16 89.26
N ALA A 89 12.39 2.24 88.63
CA ALA A 89 11.23 2.24 87.75
C ALA A 89 11.48 1.34 86.52
N GLU A 90 12.63 1.48 85.88
CA GLU A 90 13.02 0.68 84.71
C GLU A 90 13.25 -0.79 85.06
N LEU A 91 13.87 -1.11 86.21
CA LEU A 91 14.01 -2.50 86.65
C LEU A 91 12.65 -3.16 86.92
N ARG A 92 11.68 -2.43 87.48
CA ARG A 92 10.31 -2.94 87.66
C ARG A 92 9.61 -3.17 86.33
N TRP A 93 9.88 -2.33 85.33
CA TRP A 93 9.37 -2.54 83.98
C TRP A 93 10.02 -3.74 83.30
N ALA A 94 11.35 -3.88 83.40
CA ALA A 94 12.10 -5.02 82.88
C ALA A 94 11.70 -6.36 83.54
N GLY A 95 11.31 -6.34 84.82
CA GLY A 95 10.78 -7.51 85.54
C GLY A 95 9.35 -7.91 85.17
N LYS A 96 8.60 -7.03 84.49
CA LYS A 96 7.29 -7.37 83.92
C LYS A 96 7.50 -7.92 82.50
N ALA A 97 7.81 -9.20 82.40
CA ALA A 97 7.81 -9.88 81.10
C ALA A 97 6.41 -9.77 80.46
N PRO A 98 6.28 -9.42 79.17
CA PRO A 98 5.07 -9.76 78.44
C PRO A 98 5.04 -11.28 78.27
N GLU A 99 3.88 -11.89 78.54
CA GLU A 99 3.58 -13.25 78.12
C GLU A 99 3.92 -13.39 76.64
N VAL A 100 4.80 -14.35 76.33
CA VAL A 100 5.07 -14.77 74.97
C VAL A 100 3.79 -15.38 74.42
N ILE A 101 3.01 -14.58 73.68
CA ILE A 101 1.90 -15.10 72.89
C ILE A 101 2.52 -15.93 71.77
N ALA A 102 2.55 -17.25 71.98
CA ALA A 102 2.81 -18.22 70.93
C ALA A 102 1.70 -18.11 69.87
N ARG A 103 1.99 -17.42 68.76
CA ARG A 103 1.15 -17.49 67.57
C ARG A 103 1.40 -18.83 66.86
N PRO A 104 0.35 -19.61 66.51
CA PRO A 104 0.54 -20.80 65.68
C PRO A 104 1.08 -20.36 64.31
N ARG A 105 2.21 -20.95 63.90
CA ARG A 105 2.71 -20.85 62.53
C ARG A 105 1.80 -21.67 61.61
N ASP A 106 0.75 -21.04 61.08
CA ASP A 106 0.07 -21.58 59.91
C ASP A 106 0.76 -21.04 58.64
N SER A 107 1.75 -21.81 58.16
CA SER A 107 2.71 -21.40 57.14
C SER A 107 2.09 -21.06 55.78
N ARG A 108 0.82 -21.42 55.54
CA ARG A 108 0.14 -21.21 54.25
C ARG A 108 -0.27 -19.75 54.01
N LEU A 109 -0.65 -19.01 55.05
CA LEU A 109 -1.15 -17.64 54.88
C LEU A 109 -0.01 -16.64 54.58
N SER A 110 1.16 -16.83 55.19
CA SER A 110 2.37 -16.05 54.92
C SER A 110 2.91 -16.26 53.50
N TRP A 111 2.84 -17.49 52.97
CA TRP A 111 3.17 -17.76 51.56
C TRP A 111 2.15 -17.13 50.60
N LEU A 112 0.86 -17.10 50.99
CA LEU A 112 -0.18 -16.44 50.20
C LEU A 112 0.05 -14.92 50.10
N ILE A 113 0.43 -14.27 51.20
CA ILE A 113 0.72 -12.82 51.22
C ILE A 113 1.95 -12.50 50.36
N VAL A 114 2.99 -13.34 50.40
CA VAL A 114 4.17 -13.18 49.53
C VAL A 114 3.79 -13.39 48.06
N LEU A 115 2.98 -14.39 47.74
CA LEU A 115 2.48 -14.61 46.38
C LEU A 115 1.63 -13.46 45.87
N ILE A 116 0.75 -12.90 46.71
CA ILE A 116 -0.07 -11.73 46.35
C ILE A 116 0.82 -10.50 46.17
N ALA A 117 1.80 -10.28 47.04
CA ALA A 117 2.73 -9.17 46.92
C ALA A 117 3.56 -9.27 45.64
N VAL A 118 4.09 -10.47 45.31
CA VAL A 118 4.84 -10.73 44.07
C VAL A 118 3.94 -10.60 42.84
N ALA A 119 2.70 -11.09 42.89
CA ALA A 119 1.75 -10.92 41.80
C ALA A 119 1.36 -9.44 41.62
N ALA A 120 1.24 -8.68 42.70
CA ALA A 120 0.97 -7.25 42.66
C ALA A 120 2.17 -6.46 42.13
N THR A 121 3.41 -6.75 42.54
CA THR A 121 4.59 -6.12 41.93
C THR A 121 4.76 -6.54 40.48
N ALA A 122 4.51 -7.80 40.11
CA ALA A 122 4.52 -8.24 38.72
C ALA A 122 3.43 -7.53 37.90
N ALA A 123 2.24 -7.35 38.45
CA ALA A 123 1.16 -6.60 37.80
C ALA A 123 1.51 -5.13 37.67
N ILE A 124 2.08 -4.50 38.70
CA ILE A 124 2.51 -3.09 38.69
C ILE A 124 3.68 -2.88 37.73
N THR A 125 4.69 -3.76 37.72
CA THR A 125 5.82 -3.67 36.78
C THR A 125 5.35 -3.92 35.35
N TRP A 126 4.44 -4.86 35.12
CA TRP A 126 3.79 -5.05 33.83
C TRP A 126 2.99 -3.82 33.41
N ARG A 127 2.20 -3.21 34.30
CA ARG A 127 1.46 -1.95 34.06
C ARG A 127 2.39 -0.78 33.78
N ILE A 128 3.48 -0.64 34.52
CA ILE A 128 4.49 0.42 34.31
C ILE A 128 5.22 0.19 32.99
N ALA A 129 5.57 -1.06 32.65
CA ALA A 129 6.16 -1.41 31.37
C ALA A 129 5.19 -1.15 30.21
N GLU A 130 3.90 -1.39 30.40
CA GLU A 130 2.85 -1.13 29.41
C GLU A 130 2.57 0.37 29.25
N ILE A 131 2.61 1.16 30.33
CA ILE A 131 2.51 2.63 30.30
C ILE A 131 3.77 3.28 29.71
N ARG A 132 4.96 2.70 29.95
CA ARG A 132 6.25 3.17 29.41
C ARG A 132 6.55 2.68 27.99
N ARG A 133 5.70 1.84 27.39
CA ARG A 133 5.77 1.59 25.94
C ARG A 133 5.38 2.88 25.23
N GLU A 134 6.38 3.71 24.94
CA GLU A 134 6.22 4.80 23.98
C GLU A 134 5.53 4.23 22.74
N ALA A 135 4.48 4.92 22.27
CA ALA A 135 3.82 4.52 21.04
C ALA A 135 4.90 4.40 19.96
N PRO A 136 5.00 3.27 19.25
CA PRO A 136 6.09 3.05 18.33
C PRO A 136 6.11 4.20 17.32
N LEU A 137 7.27 4.84 17.18
CA LEU A 137 7.44 5.98 16.28
C LEU A 137 7.03 5.57 14.87
N ILE A 138 6.14 6.35 14.26
CA ILE A 138 5.81 6.20 12.85
C ILE A 138 6.99 6.77 12.07
N VAL A 139 7.70 5.91 11.33
CA VAL A 139 8.84 6.32 10.52
C VAL A 139 8.40 6.30 9.06
N HIS A 140 8.44 7.47 8.43
CA HIS A 140 8.24 7.62 6.98
C HIS A 140 9.61 7.63 6.29
N SER A 141 9.73 6.84 5.23
CA SER A 141 10.94 6.74 4.42
C SER A 141 10.58 6.58 2.95
N ALA A 142 11.49 6.94 2.07
CA ALA A 142 11.35 6.80 0.63
C ALA A 142 12.24 5.66 0.12
N ILE A 143 11.67 4.77 -0.67
CA ILE A 143 12.40 3.77 -1.45
C ILE A 143 12.48 4.30 -2.89
N LEU A 144 13.69 4.58 -3.34
CA LEU A 144 13.95 4.98 -4.72
C LEU A 144 14.05 3.74 -5.62
N PRO A 145 13.65 3.85 -6.90
CA PRO A 145 13.91 2.79 -7.87
C PRO A 145 15.43 2.63 -8.08
N PRO A 146 15.89 1.47 -8.58
CA PRO A 146 17.28 1.23 -8.94
C PRO A 146 17.83 2.28 -9.91
N GLU A 147 19.16 2.47 -9.93
CA GLU A 147 19.81 3.45 -10.81
C GLU A 147 19.39 3.30 -12.28
N LYS A 148 19.08 4.43 -12.94
CA LYS A 148 18.64 4.51 -14.35
C LYS A 148 17.34 3.76 -14.66
N THR A 149 16.57 3.39 -13.64
CA THR A 149 15.26 2.76 -13.77
C THR A 149 14.15 3.61 -13.17
N GLN A 150 12.91 3.24 -13.48
CA GLN A 150 11.69 3.73 -12.86
C GLN A 150 10.88 2.53 -12.39
N PHE A 151 10.03 2.71 -11.36
CA PHE A 151 9.08 1.66 -10.99
C PHE A 151 8.11 1.38 -12.16
N ALA A 152 7.74 0.11 -12.32
CA ALA A 152 6.87 -0.34 -13.41
C ALA A 152 5.47 -0.74 -12.90
N PHE A 153 4.99 -0.13 -11.81
CA PHE A 153 3.74 -0.52 -11.14
C PHE A 153 2.50 -0.40 -12.04
N GLU A 154 2.51 0.55 -12.99
CA GLU A 154 1.47 0.73 -14.00
C GLU A 154 1.24 -0.52 -14.89
N ILE A 155 2.27 -1.34 -15.09
CA ILE A 155 2.27 -2.52 -15.96
C ILE A 155 2.31 -3.81 -15.15
N ALA A 156 3.16 -3.83 -14.12
CA ALA A 156 3.50 -5.01 -13.34
C ALA A 156 2.76 -5.10 -12.01
N GLY A 157 1.94 -4.11 -11.65
CA GLY A 157 1.16 -4.07 -10.41
C GLY A 157 1.97 -3.65 -9.19
N ALA A 158 1.27 -3.59 -8.04
CA ALA A 158 1.80 -3.11 -6.77
C ALA A 158 3.11 -3.79 -6.31
N PRO A 159 3.96 -3.10 -5.52
CA PRO A 159 5.06 -3.75 -4.80
C PRO A 159 4.52 -4.70 -3.73
N ALA A 160 5.33 -5.65 -3.28
CA ALA A 160 4.97 -6.59 -2.22
C ALA A 160 6.04 -6.61 -1.13
N ILE A 161 5.67 -6.25 0.11
CA ILE A 161 6.54 -6.43 1.29
C ILE A 161 6.40 -7.86 1.80
N SER A 162 7.51 -8.47 2.21
CA SER A 162 7.50 -9.79 2.83
C SER A 162 6.68 -9.80 4.14
N PRO A 163 6.03 -10.93 4.48
CA PRO A 163 5.30 -11.07 5.74
C PRO A 163 6.12 -10.69 6.96
N ASP A 164 7.41 -11.03 6.99
CA ASP A 164 8.32 -10.65 8.09
C ASP A 164 8.79 -9.19 8.07
N GLY A 165 8.50 -8.45 7.00
CA GLY A 165 8.81 -7.03 6.85
C GLY A 165 10.26 -6.72 6.56
N LYS A 166 11.07 -7.71 6.16
CA LYS A 166 12.51 -7.50 5.92
C LYS A 166 12.85 -7.26 4.46
N LEU A 167 12.02 -7.72 3.55
CA LEU A 167 12.26 -7.63 2.12
C LEU A 167 11.08 -6.95 1.43
N ILE A 168 11.37 -6.26 0.33
CA ILE A 168 10.35 -5.79 -0.59
C ILE A 168 10.72 -6.23 -1.99
N VAL A 169 9.72 -6.70 -2.74
CA VAL A 169 9.83 -6.99 -4.17
C VAL A 169 8.99 -5.98 -4.93
N PHE A 170 9.53 -5.49 -6.04
CA PHE A 170 8.87 -4.55 -6.93
C PHE A 170 9.38 -4.72 -8.35
N ALA A 171 8.60 -4.27 -9.34
CA ALA A 171 9.04 -4.24 -10.72
C ALA A 171 9.68 -2.89 -11.06
N ALA A 172 10.77 -2.93 -11.82
CA ALA A 172 11.39 -1.72 -12.37
C ALA A 172 11.78 -1.92 -13.84
N ARG A 173 11.82 -0.81 -14.59
CA ARG A 173 12.16 -0.76 -16.02
C ARG A 173 13.10 0.38 -16.33
N ALA A 174 13.86 0.25 -17.42
CA ALA A 174 14.59 1.40 -17.95
C ALA A 174 13.59 2.45 -18.44
N SER A 175 13.91 3.74 -18.25
CA SER A 175 12.98 4.84 -18.58
C SER A 175 12.50 4.82 -20.03
N SER A 176 13.31 4.30 -20.96
CA SER A 176 13.04 4.22 -22.40
C SER A 176 12.57 2.85 -22.91
N ALA A 177 12.31 1.88 -22.03
CA ALA A 177 11.97 0.51 -22.41
C ALA A 177 10.67 0.03 -21.74
N ASP A 178 9.92 -0.79 -22.45
CA ASP A 178 8.73 -1.48 -21.91
C ASP A 178 9.10 -2.76 -21.14
N ALA A 179 10.28 -3.31 -21.44
CA ALA A 179 10.82 -4.45 -20.74
C ALA A 179 11.11 -4.09 -19.28
N HIS A 180 10.58 -4.90 -18.37
CA HIS A 180 10.74 -4.76 -16.93
C HIS A 180 11.17 -6.09 -16.30
N ALA A 181 11.66 -6.04 -15.07
CA ALA A 181 11.96 -7.24 -14.29
C ALA A 181 11.64 -6.98 -12.81
N LEU A 182 11.57 -8.05 -12.01
CA LEU A 182 11.44 -7.92 -10.56
C LEU A 182 12.80 -7.64 -9.94
N PHE A 183 12.78 -6.78 -8.94
CA PHE A 183 13.89 -6.48 -8.06
C PHE A 183 13.49 -6.82 -6.63
N VAL A 184 14.43 -7.34 -5.86
CA VAL A 184 14.31 -7.52 -4.41
C VAL A 184 15.22 -6.54 -3.69
N ARG A 185 14.72 -5.92 -2.63
CA ARG A 185 15.49 -5.02 -1.77
C ARG A 185 15.29 -5.40 -0.30
N PRO A 186 16.36 -5.70 0.45
CA PRO A 186 16.29 -5.75 1.90
C PRO A 186 15.98 -4.36 2.47
N LEU A 187 15.02 -4.24 3.40
CA LEU A 187 14.70 -2.95 4.02
C LEU A 187 15.83 -2.44 4.94
N SER A 188 16.76 -3.32 5.33
CA SER A 188 17.99 -2.96 6.03
C SER A 188 19.11 -2.45 5.11
N SER A 189 18.91 -2.43 3.79
CA SER A 189 19.89 -2.02 2.79
C SER A 189 19.30 -1.01 1.80
N PRO A 190 20.08 -0.01 1.33
CA PRO A 190 19.61 0.88 0.28
C PRO A 190 19.52 0.18 -1.08
N THR A 191 20.26 -0.90 -1.29
CA THR A 191 20.47 -1.51 -2.61
C THR A 191 19.40 -2.55 -2.97
N ALA A 192 18.82 -2.41 -4.16
CA ALA A 192 17.96 -3.41 -4.78
C ALA A 192 18.74 -4.27 -5.78
N GLN A 193 18.41 -5.55 -5.85
CA GLN A 193 19.04 -6.52 -6.76
C GLN A 193 18.00 -7.07 -7.74
N PRO A 194 18.32 -7.18 -9.05
CA PRO A 194 17.43 -7.80 -10.02
C PRO A 194 17.31 -9.30 -9.75
N LEU A 195 16.11 -9.85 -9.94
CA LEU A 195 15.87 -11.28 -9.90
C LEU A 195 15.93 -11.86 -11.32
N ALA A 196 16.99 -12.59 -11.63
CA ALA A 196 17.16 -13.22 -12.95
C ALA A 196 16.02 -14.21 -13.27
N GLY A 197 15.54 -14.26 -14.51
CA GLY A 197 14.41 -15.12 -14.89
C GLY A 197 13.04 -14.53 -14.59
N THR A 198 12.98 -13.23 -14.28
CA THR A 198 11.73 -12.48 -14.03
C THR A 198 11.46 -11.43 -15.11
N GLU A 199 11.98 -11.64 -16.32
CA GLU A 199 11.75 -10.74 -17.45
C GLU A 199 10.25 -10.65 -17.76
N ASN A 200 9.73 -9.43 -17.79
CA ASN A 200 8.31 -9.08 -17.94
C ASN A 200 7.40 -9.74 -16.88
N ALA A 201 7.94 -10.03 -15.70
CA ALA A 201 7.17 -10.57 -14.59
C ALA A 201 6.28 -9.50 -13.95
N ARG A 202 5.06 -9.92 -13.58
CA ARG A 202 4.00 -9.07 -13.04
C ARG A 202 3.38 -9.69 -11.79
N PHE A 203 2.73 -8.83 -11.01
CA PHE A 203 1.92 -9.12 -9.81
C PHE A 203 2.63 -10.04 -8.82
N PRO A 204 3.79 -9.62 -8.26
CA PRO A 204 4.51 -10.43 -7.29
C PRO A 204 3.74 -10.55 -5.97
N PHE A 205 3.81 -11.71 -5.32
CA PHE A 205 3.28 -11.96 -3.99
C PHE A 205 4.17 -12.94 -3.21
N TRP A 206 4.13 -12.88 -1.88
CA TRP A 206 5.05 -13.63 -1.03
C TRP A 206 4.47 -14.95 -0.53
N SER A 207 5.35 -15.94 -0.36
CA SER A 207 5.06 -17.06 0.52
C SER A 207 4.95 -16.59 1.98
N PRO A 208 4.12 -17.23 2.81
CA PRO A 208 3.93 -16.82 4.21
C PRO A 208 5.19 -16.87 5.08
N ASP A 209 6.19 -17.66 4.68
CA ASP A 209 7.48 -17.79 5.36
C ASP A 209 8.54 -16.77 4.91
N SER A 210 8.19 -15.87 3.98
CA SER A 210 9.07 -14.83 3.43
C SER A 210 10.28 -15.35 2.63
N ARG A 211 10.27 -16.62 2.18
CA ARG A 211 11.39 -17.24 1.46
C ARG A 211 11.20 -17.32 -0.05
N SER A 212 9.97 -17.39 -0.53
CA SER A 212 9.65 -17.52 -1.94
C SER A 212 8.72 -16.41 -2.40
N ILE A 213 8.75 -16.15 -3.70
CA ILE A 213 7.81 -15.26 -4.37
C ILE A 213 7.05 -16.03 -5.45
N GLY A 214 5.75 -15.77 -5.54
CA GLY A 214 4.95 -16.09 -6.70
C GLY A 214 4.85 -14.87 -7.62
N PHE A 215 4.87 -15.08 -8.93
CA PHE A 215 4.77 -14.02 -9.93
C PHE A 215 4.29 -14.58 -11.26
N PHE A 216 3.89 -13.69 -12.18
CA PHE A 216 3.40 -14.11 -13.48
C PHE A 216 4.29 -13.61 -14.61
N ALA A 217 4.77 -14.53 -15.44
CA ALA A 217 5.61 -14.24 -16.59
C ALA A 217 5.34 -15.28 -17.68
N ASN A 218 5.52 -14.89 -18.95
CA ASN A 218 5.38 -15.82 -20.09
C ASN A 218 4.05 -16.59 -20.08
N ARG A 219 2.94 -15.90 -19.77
CA ARG A 219 1.57 -16.48 -19.69
C ARG A 219 1.44 -17.61 -18.66
N LYS A 220 2.30 -17.63 -17.64
CA LYS A 220 2.36 -18.67 -16.60
C LYS A 220 2.44 -18.05 -15.21
N LEU A 221 1.89 -18.77 -14.23
CA LEU A 221 2.19 -18.55 -12.82
C LEU A 221 3.50 -19.27 -12.50
N ASN A 222 4.45 -18.54 -11.93
CA ASN A 222 5.77 -19.02 -11.57
C ASN A 222 6.02 -18.79 -10.08
N ARG A 223 6.93 -19.59 -9.53
CA ARG A 223 7.47 -19.48 -8.19
C ARG A 223 8.99 -19.43 -8.25
N MET A 224 9.63 -18.66 -7.38
CA MET A 224 11.08 -18.76 -7.16
C MET A 224 11.46 -18.48 -5.70
N ASP A 225 12.63 -18.95 -5.30
CA ASP A 225 13.24 -18.55 -4.02
C ASP A 225 13.78 -17.11 -4.12
N VAL A 226 13.58 -16.31 -3.07
CA VAL A 226 13.97 -14.90 -3.07
C VAL A 226 15.49 -14.69 -3.02
N SER A 227 16.25 -15.68 -2.54
CA SER A 227 17.71 -15.66 -2.60
C SER A 227 18.25 -15.85 -4.03
N GLY A 228 17.37 -16.18 -4.98
CA GLY A 228 17.68 -16.41 -6.38
C GLY A 228 17.53 -17.87 -6.79
N GLY A 229 17.67 -18.14 -8.09
CA GLY A 229 17.54 -19.47 -8.68
C GLY A 229 16.61 -19.48 -9.88
N ALA A 230 16.44 -20.67 -10.49
CA ALA A 230 15.53 -20.83 -11.62
C ALA A 230 14.07 -20.75 -11.18
N ALA A 231 13.25 -20.04 -11.95
CA ALA A 231 11.81 -19.99 -11.74
C ALA A 231 11.16 -21.35 -12.05
N GLN A 232 10.34 -21.84 -11.12
CA GLN A 232 9.49 -23.01 -11.28
C GLN A 232 8.15 -22.59 -11.86
N VAL A 233 7.77 -23.16 -13.01
CA VAL A 233 6.42 -23.01 -13.56
C VAL A 233 5.43 -23.81 -12.71
N ILE A 234 4.36 -23.16 -12.27
CA ILE A 234 3.27 -23.78 -11.47
C ILE A 234 2.13 -24.23 -12.38
N CYS A 235 1.62 -23.32 -13.22
CA CYS A 235 0.54 -23.58 -14.17
C CYS A 235 0.41 -22.43 -15.21
N ASP A 236 -0.50 -22.60 -16.17
CA ASP A 236 -0.83 -21.54 -17.13
C ASP A 236 -1.67 -20.43 -16.48
N ALA A 237 -1.35 -19.19 -16.83
CA ALA A 237 -2.01 -17.97 -16.38
C ALA A 237 -1.82 -16.89 -17.48
N PRO A 238 -2.59 -16.98 -18.57
CA PRO A 238 -2.35 -16.19 -19.77
C PRO A 238 -2.46 -14.68 -19.58
N GLU A 239 -3.38 -14.24 -18.73
CA GLU A 239 -3.66 -12.82 -18.54
C GLU A 239 -4.05 -12.47 -17.10
N PRO A 240 -3.09 -12.53 -16.15
CA PRO A 240 -3.40 -12.63 -14.73
C PRO A 240 -3.92 -11.33 -14.10
N ARG A 241 -4.57 -11.46 -12.94
CA ARG A 241 -5.01 -10.36 -12.06
C ARG A 241 -4.72 -10.67 -10.58
N GLY A 242 -3.44 -10.96 -10.32
CA GLY A 242 -2.88 -11.16 -8.97
C GLY A 242 -3.05 -12.55 -8.38
N GLY A 243 -2.35 -12.79 -7.28
CA GLY A 243 -2.38 -14.04 -6.53
C GLY A 243 -2.02 -13.84 -5.06
N THR A 244 -2.36 -14.83 -4.23
CA THR A 244 -2.07 -14.87 -2.79
C THR A 244 -1.73 -16.30 -2.38
N TRP A 245 -0.89 -16.45 -1.35
CA TRP A 245 -0.33 -17.72 -0.93
C TRP A 245 -0.68 -18.02 0.52
N SER A 246 -1.26 -19.20 0.78
CA SER A 246 -1.61 -19.67 2.12
C SER A 246 -0.45 -20.40 2.79
N ARG A 247 -0.57 -20.59 4.10
CA ARG A 247 0.41 -21.34 4.91
C ARG A 247 0.43 -22.85 4.60
N ASP A 248 -0.64 -23.35 3.99
CA ASP A 248 -0.79 -24.76 3.65
C ASP A 248 -0.31 -25.07 2.22
N GLY A 249 0.44 -24.14 1.59
CA GLY A 249 0.98 -24.33 0.24
C GLY A 249 -0.04 -24.15 -0.89
N VAL A 250 -1.23 -23.60 -0.60
CA VAL A 250 -2.25 -23.30 -1.63
C VAL A 250 -2.07 -21.87 -2.13
N ILE A 251 -2.01 -21.69 -3.45
CA ILE A 251 -2.04 -20.40 -4.13
C ILE A 251 -3.44 -20.18 -4.71
N VAL A 252 -4.06 -19.03 -4.42
CA VAL A 252 -5.30 -18.55 -5.07
C VAL A 252 -4.94 -17.41 -5.99
N PHE A 253 -5.41 -17.45 -7.24
CA PHE A 253 -5.01 -16.49 -8.27
C PHE A 253 -6.09 -16.31 -9.35
N ALA A 254 -5.99 -15.20 -10.08
CA ALA A 254 -6.77 -14.95 -11.29
C ALA A 254 -5.90 -15.27 -12.52
N PRO A 255 -6.19 -16.32 -13.32
CA PRO A 255 -5.40 -16.68 -14.50
C PRO A 255 -5.66 -15.80 -15.73
N SER A 256 -6.80 -15.11 -15.77
CA SER A 256 -7.32 -14.37 -16.92
C SER A 256 -7.90 -13.02 -16.48
N ALA A 257 -8.07 -12.10 -17.42
CA ALA A 257 -8.73 -10.81 -17.19
C ALA A 257 -10.20 -10.95 -16.83
N PHE A 258 -10.82 -12.06 -17.24
CA PHE A 258 -12.21 -12.37 -16.99
C PHE A 258 -12.37 -13.78 -16.44
N GLY A 259 -13.41 -14.02 -15.65
CA GLY A 259 -13.66 -15.33 -15.05
C GLY A 259 -13.45 -15.40 -13.53
N PRO A 260 -13.61 -16.60 -12.95
CA PRO A 260 -13.45 -16.82 -11.52
C PRO A 260 -11.97 -16.87 -11.12
N LEU A 261 -11.73 -16.81 -9.81
CA LEU A 261 -10.47 -17.21 -9.20
C LEU A 261 -10.28 -18.72 -9.22
N TYR A 262 -9.02 -19.14 -9.32
CA TYR A 262 -8.57 -20.53 -9.27
C TYR A 262 -7.63 -20.74 -8.10
N LYS A 263 -7.52 -21.99 -7.64
CA LYS A 263 -6.52 -22.45 -6.69
C LYS A 263 -5.64 -23.54 -7.27
N VAL A 264 -4.39 -23.57 -6.85
CA VAL A 264 -3.40 -24.60 -7.21
C VAL A 264 -2.42 -24.80 -6.04
N SER A 265 -1.76 -25.96 -5.98
CA SER A 265 -0.65 -26.18 -5.05
C SER A 265 0.58 -25.38 -5.49
N ASP A 266 1.39 -24.91 -4.55
CA ASP A 266 2.66 -24.24 -4.79
C ASP A 266 3.76 -25.15 -5.37
N GLY A 267 3.52 -26.46 -5.39
CA GLY A 267 4.28 -27.45 -6.14
C GLY A 267 3.85 -27.61 -7.61
N GLY A 268 2.79 -26.92 -8.05
CA GLY A 268 2.17 -27.10 -9.36
C GLY A 268 0.99 -28.06 -9.35
N GLY A 269 0.38 -28.25 -10.52
CA GLY A 269 -0.75 -29.15 -10.72
C GLY A 269 -1.85 -28.51 -11.57
N VAL A 270 -3.00 -29.18 -11.68
CA VAL A 270 -4.15 -28.68 -12.43
C VAL A 270 -4.88 -27.62 -11.58
N PRO A 271 -5.00 -26.36 -12.05
CA PRO A 271 -5.74 -25.34 -11.34
C PRO A 271 -7.24 -25.69 -11.27
N VAL A 272 -7.86 -25.41 -10.12
CA VAL A 272 -9.29 -25.66 -9.89
C VAL A 272 -9.99 -24.36 -9.55
N ALA A 273 -11.13 -24.07 -10.18
CA ALA A 273 -11.92 -22.89 -9.85
C ALA A 273 -12.35 -22.91 -8.38
N VAL A 274 -12.12 -21.81 -7.67
CA VAL A 274 -12.42 -21.67 -6.23
C VAL A 274 -13.57 -20.68 -5.97
N THR A 275 -13.91 -19.88 -6.97
CA THR A 275 -15.10 -19.02 -6.95
C THR A 275 -16.00 -19.32 -8.14
N LYS A 276 -17.24 -18.84 -8.09
CA LYS A 276 -18.20 -18.93 -9.19
C LYS A 276 -18.76 -17.54 -9.45
N LEU A 277 -18.75 -17.12 -10.72
CA LEU A 277 -19.36 -15.87 -11.13
C LEU A 277 -20.89 -15.97 -11.06
N ASP A 278 -21.51 -14.92 -10.54
CA ASP A 278 -22.92 -14.64 -10.65
C ASP A 278 -23.19 -13.76 -11.87
N VAL A 279 -23.24 -14.40 -13.03
CA VAL A 279 -23.45 -13.72 -14.33
C VAL A 279 -24.83 -13.05 -14.38
N ALA A 280 -25.81 -13.52 -13.60
CA ALA A 280 -27.13 -12.91 -13.49
C ALA A 280 -27.07 -11.57 -12.73
N ASP A 281 -26.21 -11.50 -11.71
CA ASP A 281 -25.88 -10.25 -10.98
C ASP A 281 -24.92 -9.32 -11.74
N GLY A 282 -24.54 -9.69 -12.96
CA GLY A 282 -23.66 -8.90 -13.81
C GLY A 282 -22.16 -9.02 -13.48
N GLU A 283 -21.77 -10.02 -12.68
CA GLU A 283 -20.36 -10.29 -12.41
C GLU A 283 -19.64 -10.76 -13.66
N THR A 284 -18.50 -10.13 -13.94
CA THR A 284 -17.67 -10.45 -15.11
C THR A 284 -16.39 -11.18 -14.71
N ASP A 285 -15.85 -10.85 -13.54
CA ASP A 285 -14.57 -11.39 -13.10
C ASP A 285 -14.29 -11.18 -11.62
N HIS A 286 -13.46 -12.05 -11.07
CA HIS A 286 -12.95 -11.97 -9.70
C HIS A 286 -11.42 -11.83 -9.70
N ARG A 287 -10.88 -10.87 -8.93
CA ARG A 287 -9.46 -10.52 -8.96
C ARG A 287 -8.90 -10.06 -7.63
N TRP A 288 -7.57 -9.86 -7.60
CA TRP A 288 -6.81 -9.33 -6.46
C TRP A 288 -7.08 -10.08 -5.14
N PRO A 289 -6.91 -11.41 -5.11
CA PRO A 289 -7.19 -12.18 -3.91
C PRO A 289 -6.19 -11.88 -2.80
N ALA A 290 -6.63 -11.90 -1.55
CA ALA A 290 -5.78 -11.76 -0.36
C ALA A 290 -6.25 -12.67 0.77
N PHE A 291 -5.40 -13.59 1.24
CA PHE A 291 -5.76 -14.52 2.31
C PHE A 291 -6.03 -13.80 3.65
N LEU A 292 -7.03 -14.29 4.36
CA LEU A 292 -7.24 -14.00 5.78
C LEU A 292 -6.31 -14.88 6.65
N PRO A 293 -6.13 -14.55 7.94
CA PRO A 293 -5.16 -15.24 8.81
C PRO A 293 -5.35 -16.75 8.99
N ASP A 294 -6.53 -17.29 8.66
CA ASP A 294 -6.81 -18.72 8.75
C ASP A 294 -6.26 -19.53 7.56
N GLY A 295 -5.76 -18.87 6.51
CA GLY A 295 -5.20 -19.54 5.33
C GLY A 295 -6.23 -20.22 4.43
N ARG A 296 -7.52 -20.13 4.74
CA ARG A 296 -8.61 -20.76 3.96
C ARG A 296 -9.52 -19.73 3.33
N ARG A 297 -9.92 -18.71 4.10
CA ARG A 297 -10.76 -17.61 3.61
C ARG A 297 -9.89 -16.54 2.99
N PHE A 298 -10.40 -15.89 1.95
CA PHE A 298 -9.69 -14.82 1.26
C PHE A 298 -10.65 -13.73 0.83
N LEU A 299 -10.14 -12.50 0.82
CA LEU A 299 -10.79 -11.36 0.19
C LEU A 299 -10.55 -11.42 -1.32
N TYR A 300 -11.49 -10.91 -2.10
CA TYR A 300 -11.29 -10.65 -3.52
C TYR A 300 -12.18 -9.49 -3.99
N LEU A 301 -11.79 -8.85 -5.08
CA LEU A 301 -12.62 -7.87 -5.78
C LEU A 301 -13.49 -8.61 -6.80
N SER A 302 -14.80 -8.54 -6.65
CA SER A 302 -15.77 -8.94 -7.68
C SER A 302 -16.14 -7.73 -8.53
N ARG A 303 -15.87 -7.76 -9.83
CA ARG A 303 -16.23 -6.65 -10.74
C ARG A 303 -17.55 -6.94 -11.44
N ARG A 304 -18.39 -5.91 -11.55
CA ARG A 304 -19.66 -5.92 -12.28
C ARG A 304 -19.61 -4.90 -13.42
N PHE A 305 -19.71 -5.38 -14.67
CA PHE A 305 -19.83 -4.54 -15.87
C PHE A 305 -21.09 -4.82 -16.67
N ALA A 306 -21.90 -5.79 -16.24
CA ALA A 306 -23.07 -6.23 -16.97
C ALA A 306 -24.35 -5.71 -16.31
N ALA A 307 -25.27 -5.17 -17.13
CA ALA A 307 -26.64 -4.87 -16.70
C ALA A 307 -27.32 -6.15 -16.17
N ARG A 308 -28.04 -6.01 -15.04
CA ARG A 308 -28.85 -7.10 -14.46
C ARG A 308 -29.99 -7.45 -15.41
N ALA A 309 -30.36 -8.73 -15.46
CA ALA A 309 -31.42 -9.20 -16.36
C ALA A 309 -32.80 -8.54 -16.09
N GLU A 310 -33.03 -8.08 -14.86
CA GLU A 310 -34.32 -7.55 -14.39
C GLU A 310 -34.35 -6.02 -14.26
N ASP A 311 -33.19 -5.35 -14.40
CA ASP A 311 -33.07 -3.89 -14.29
C ASP A 311 -32.00 -3.39 -15.29
N PRO A 312 -32.41 -2.75 -16.40
CA PRO A 312 -31.50 -2.19 -17.39
C PRO A 312 -30.89 -0.85 -16.96
N THR A 313 -31.14 -0.39 -15.72
CA THR A 313 -30.40 0.77 -15.19
C THR A 313 -28.90 0.46 -15.18
N PRO A 314 -28.05 1.46 -15.49
CA PRO A 314 -26.62 1.22 -15.59
C PRO A 314 -26.10 0.79 -14.23
N VAL A 315 -25.58 -0.44 -14.16
CA VAL A 315 -24.88 -0.89 -12.97
C VAL A 315 -23.58 -0.10 -12.95
N ASN A 316 -23.47 0.87 -12.03
CA ASN A 316 -22.26 1.11 -11.25
C ASN A 316 -21.05 0.33 -11.76
N PHE A 317 -20.14 0.91 -12.56
CA PHE A 317 -18.75 0.43 -12.68
C PHE A 317 -18.21 0.32 -11.26
N GLY A 318 -18.39 -0.85 -10.67
CA GLY A 318 -18.41 -1.00 -9.23
C GLY A 318 -17.95 -2.38 -8.92
N GLY A 319 -16.95 -2.46 -8.06
CA GLY A 319 -16.58 -3.72 -7.48
C GLY A 319 -17.22 -3.88 -6.11
N THR A 320 -17.24 -5.10 -5.63
CA THR A 320 -17.41 -5.39 -4.21
C THR A 320 -16.18 -6.10 -3.70
N ILE A 321 -15.77 -5.75 -2.48
CA ILE A 321 -14.91 -6.64 -1.73
C ILE A 321 -15.79 -7.75 -1.17
N GLU A 322 -15.44 -8.97 -1.52
CA GLU A 322 -16.13 -10.17 -1.10
C GLU A 322 -15.18 -11.15 -0.41
N ILE A 323 -15.74 -12.08 0.34
CA ILE A 323 -15.02 -13.18 0.97
C ILE A 323 -15.38 -14.49 0.29
N GLY A 324 -14.34 -15.16 -0.18
CA GLY A 324 -14.36 -16.54 -0.65
C GLY A 324 -13.67 -17.48 0.33
N SER A 325 -13.73 -18.78 0.04
CA SER A 325 -13.00 -19.82 0.77
C SER A 325 -12.37 -20.80 -0.21
N THR A 326 -11.21 -21.36 0.15
CA THR A 326 -10.61 -22.49 -0.56
C THR A 326 -11.49 -23.73 -0.49
N ASP A 327 -12.36 -23.80 0.50
CA ASP A 327 -13.44 -24.78 0.62
C ASP A 327 -14.67 -24.27 -0.14
N ALA A 328 -15.41 -25.16 -0.81
CA ALA A 328 -16.53 -24.74 -1.66
C ALA A 328 -17.66 -24.04 -0.87
N GLY A 329 -18.23 -22.98 -1.45
CA GLY A 329 -19.56 -22.48 -1.08
C GLY A 329 -19.63 -21.19 -0.24
N LEU A 330 -18.50 -20.58 0.13
CA LEU A 330 -18.53 -19.27 0.79
C LEU A 330 -18.47 -18.12 -0.24
N LYS A 331 -19.51 -17.30 -0.28
CA LYS A 331 -19.54 -15.99 -0.96
C LYS A 331 -20.23 -15.00 -0.04
N LYS A 332 -19.49 -13.99 0.46
CA LYS A 332 -20.04 -12.93 1.32
C LYS A 332 -19.53 -11.56 0.86
N MET A 333 -20.44 -10.70 0.43
CA MET A 333 -20.12 -9.29 0.17
C MET A 333 -19.86 -8.54 1.49
N LEU A 334 -18.79 -7.73 1.52
CA LEU A 334 -18.47 -6.87 2.66
C LEU A 334 -18.88 -5.41 2.41
N PHE A 335 -18.43 -4.83 1.30
CA PHE A 335 -18.71 -3.44 0.93
C PHE A 335 -18.40 -3.20 -0.55
N ALA A 336 -18.96 -2.13 -1.11
CA ALA A 336 -18.64 -1.66 -2.45
C ALA A 336 -17.25 -1.01 -2.47
N SER A 337 -16.44 -1.35 -3.47
CA SER A 337 -15.07 -0.86 -3.64
C SER A 337 -14.70 -0.82 -5.12
N SER A 338 -13.92 0.16 -5.52
CA SER A 338 -13.32 0.19 -6.87
C SER A 338 -11.89 -0.34 -6.90
N SER A 339 -11.44 -1.03 -5.84
CA SER A 339 -10.07 -1.57 -5.78
C SER A 339 -9.90 -2.75 -4.82
N ASN A 340 -8.67 -3.30 -4.76
CA ASN A 340 -8.31 -4.39 -3.86
C ASN A 340 -8.37 -3.99 -2.38
N ALA A 341 -8.49 -5.00 -1.52
CA ALA A 341 -8.42 -4.88 -0.07
C ALA A 341 -7.49 -5.94 0.51
N VAL A 342 -6.73 -5.56 1.54
CA VAL A 342 -5.78 -6.45 2.22
C VAL A 342 -6.02 -6.42 3.72
N TYR A 343 -6.00 -7.59 4.35
CA TYR A 343 -6.07 -7.69 5.80
C TYR A 343 -4.69 -7.48 6.44
N SER A 344 -4.63 -6.64 7.48
CA SER A 344 -3.47 -6.52 8.35
C SER A 344 -3.71 -7.25 9.67
N ARG A 345 -2.67 -7.91 10.20
CA ARG A 345 -2.70 -8.53 11.55
C ARG A 345 -3.04 -7.58 12.69
N SER A 346 -3.02 -6.27 12.45
CA SER A 346 -3.55 -5.26 13.38
C SER A 346 -5.07 -5.34 13.59
N GLY A 347 -5.80 -6.16 12.83
CA GLY A 347 -7.26 -6.27 12.90
C GLY A 347 -7.99 -5.27 12.02
N HIS A 348 -7.36 -4.83 10.93
CA HIS A 348 -7.91 -3.84 10.00
C HIS A 348 -7.85 -4.35 8.56
N LEU A 349 -8.86 -4.00 7.77
CA LEU A 349 -8.77 -4.03 6.31
C LEU A 349 -8.22 -2.69 5.82
N LEU A 350 -7.24 -2.75 4.93
CA LEU A 350 -6.74 -1.61 4.18
C LEU A 350 -7.29 -1.71 2.76
N TYR A 351 -7.85 -0.61 2.26
CA TYR A 351 -8.40 -0.55 0.91
C TYR A 351 -8.37 0.89 0.39
N TRP A 352 -8.47 1.01 -0.93
CA TRP A 352 -8.50 2.32 -1.59
C TRP A 352 -9.92 2.86 -1.65
N ARG A 353 -10.09 4.13 -1.27
CA ARG A 353 -11.37 4.85 -1.30
C ARG A 353 -11.10 6.33 -1.57
N ASP A 354 -11.73 6.88 -2.61
CA ASP A 354 -11.65 8.30 -2.96
C ASP A 354 -10.20 8.83 -3.01
N ARG A 355 -9.34 8.12 -3.77
CA ARG A 355 -7.88 8.35 -3.87
C ARG A 355 -7.08 8.17 -2.58
N SER A 356 -7.70 7.76 -1.48
CA SER A 356 -7.01 7.57 -0.21
C SER A 356 -6.90 6.08 0.12
N LEU A 357 -5.78 5.69 0.70
CA LEU A 357 -5.67 4.42 1.40
C LEU A 357 -6.29 4.61 2.77
N VAL A 358 -7.34 3.86 3.05
CA VAL A 358 -8.05 3.90 4.33
C VAL A 358 -7.87 2.58 5.07
N ALA A 359 -7.98 2.63 6.38
CA ALA A 359 -8.03 1.46 7.25
C ALA A 359 -9.38 1.43 8.00
N GLN A 360 -10.00 0.26 8.06
CA GLN A 360 -11.25 0.03 8.77
C GLN A 360 -11.13 -1.23 9.61
N GLN A 361 -11.60 -1.19 10.86
CA GLN A 361 -11.53 -2.34 11.74
C GLN A 361 -12.29 -3.53 11.14
N PHE A 362 -11.73 -4.74 11.26
CA PHE A 362 -12.34 -5.95 10.75
C PHE A 362 -12.00 -7.16 11.61
N ASN A 363 -13.04 -7.91 11.99
CA ASN A 363 -12.89 -9.16 12.71
C ASN A 363 -12.88 -10.33 11.71
N PRO A 364 -11.73 -11.01 11.49
CA PRO A 364 -11.65 -12.09 10.51
C PRO A 364 -12.36 -13.37 10.95
N ARG A 365 -12.80 -13.50 12.22
CA ARG A 365 -13.59 -14.65 12.67
C ARG A 365 -15.06 -14.45 12.33
N THR A 366 -15.64 -13.33 12.74
CA THR A 366 -17.07 -13.02 12.54
C THR A 366 -17.38 -12.37 11.19
N LEU A 367 -16.34 -11.93 10.46
CA LEU A 367 -16.46 -11.19 9.20
C LEU A 367 -17.25 -9.89 9.36
N ALA A 368 -17.07 -9.21 10.50
CA ALA A 368 -17.72 -7.96 10.85
C ALA A 368 -16.78 -6.76 10.63
N MET A 369 -17.31 -5.69 10.07
CA MET A 369 -16.62 -4.41 9.86
C MET A 369 -16.92 -3.46 11.03
N GLY A 370 -15.95 -2.65 11.44
CA GLY A 370 -16.16 -1.51 12.33
C GLY A 370 -16.79 -0.32 11.61
N ALA A 371 -17.31 0.66 12.35
CA ALA A 371 -17.95 1.84 11.78
C ALA A 371 -16.93 2.86 11.24
N ASP A 372 -15.82 3.04 11.95
CA ASP A 372 -14.86 4.11 11.67
C ASP A 372 -13.91 3.76 10.53
N ILE A 373 -13.76 4.70 9.60
CA ILE A 373 -12.85 4.62 8.46
C ILE A 373 -11.76 5.68 8.67
N VAL A 374 -10.53 5.22 8.83
CA VAL A 374 -9.38 6.09 9.14
C VAL A 374 -8.53 6.24 7.88
N PRO A 375 -8.35 7.47 7.35
CA PRO A 375 -7.42 7.70 6.24
C PRO A 375 -5.98 7.51 6.72
N ILE A 376 -5.20 6.72 5.97
CA ILE A 376 -3.79 6.40 6.26
C ILE A 376 -2.85 7.19 5.36
N ALA A 377 -3.20 7.28 4.07
CA ALA A 377 -2.46 8.05 3.10
C ALA A 377 -3.43 8.60 2.05
N GLU A 378 -3.18 9.83 1.61
CA GLU A 378 -3.93 10.44 0.53
C GLU A 378 -3.21 10.21 -0.80
N ARG A 379 -3.97 10.30 -1.89
CA ARG A 379 -3.46 10.19 -3.26
C ARG A 379 -2.68 8.90 -3.51
N VAL A 380 -3.15 7.77 -3.00
CA VAL A 380 -2.52 6.48 -3.30
C VAL A 380 -2.84 6.08 -4.74
N PHE A 381 -1.79 5.73 -5.50
CA PHE A 381 -1.90 5.38 -6.92
C PHE A 381 -2.77 4.13 -7.11
N ARG A 382 -3.65 4.17 -8.11
CA ARG A 382 -4.49 3.04 -8.53
C ARG A 382 -4.22 2.78 -10.01
N THR A 383 -3.86 1.56 -10.35
CA THR A 383 -3.59 1.18 -11.73
C THR A 383 -4.90 1.14 -12.54
N GLY A 384 -4.79 1.19 -13.87
CA GLY A 384 -5.92 0.93 -14.78
C GLY A 384 -6.49 -0.49 -14.67
N ARG A 385 -5.86 -1.41 -13.93
CA ARG A 385 -6.33 -2.79 -13.69
C ARG A 385 -7.12 -2.94 -12.38
N TRP A 386 -7.36 -1.83 -11.68
CA TRP A 386 -8.15 -1.70 -10.44
C TRP A 386 -7.43 -2.18 -9.16
N ASP A 387 -6.12 -2.43 -9.18
CA ASP A 387 -5.33 -2.56 -7.94
C ASP A 387 -4.74 -1.20 -7.53
N ALA A 388 -4.80 -0.89 -6.25
CA ALA A 388 -4.10 0.20 -5.63
C ALA A 388 -2.68 -0.25 -5.26
N ALA A 389 -1.69 0.60 -5.53
CA ALA A 389 -0.28 0.30 -5.39
C ALA A 389 0.18 0.37 -3.92
N PHE A 390 -0.30 -0.57 -3.09
CA PHE A 390 0.10 -0.70 -1.69
C PHE A 390 0.31 -2.16 -1.27
N SER A 391 1.11 -2.36 -0.23
CA SER A 391 1.32 -3.65 0.42
C SER A 391 1.62 -3.47 1.91
N VAL A 392 1.07 -4.36 2.72
CA VAL A 392 1.25 -4.37 4.18
C VAL A 392 1.90 -5.67 4.64
N SER A 393 2.84 -5.53 5.56
CA SER A 393 3.54 -6.64 6.21
C SER A 393 2.85 -7.02 7.53
N ASP A 394 3.00 -8.28 7.95
CA ASP A 394 2.53 -8.74 9.26
C ASP A 394 3.32 -8.09 10.43
N SER A 395 4.50 -7.56 10.14
CA SER A 395 5.35 -6.82 11.08
C SER A 395 4.87 -5.38 11.34
N GLY A 396 3.91 -4.86 10.57
CA GLY A 396 3.45 -3.47 10.67
C GLY A 396 4.21 -2.47 9.79
N ALA A 397 4.95 -2.95 8.78
CA ALA A 397 5.42 -2.11 7.67
C ALA A 397 4.31 -1.97 6.60
N LEU A 398 4.20 -0.78 6.00
CA LEU A 398 3.30 -0.46 4.91
C LEU A 398 4.10 0.23 3.81
N ALA A 399 4.01 -0.26 2.58
CA ALA A 399 4.50 0.45 1.40
C ALA A 399 3.32 0.88 0.55
N TYR A 400 3.37 2.10 0.02
CA TYR A 400 2.44 2.55 -0.98
C TYR A 400 3.10 3.55 -1.91
N GLU A 401 2.66 3.54 -3.16
CA GLU A 401 2.98 4.58 -4.10
C GLU A 401 1.94 5.70 -3.98
N VAL A 402 2.44 6.92 -3.76
CA VAL A 402 1.61 8.10 -3.94
C VAL A 402 1.55 8.34 -5.45
N ASP A 403 0.35 8.62 -5.94
CA ASP A 403 0.10 9.24 -7.22
C ASP A 403 0.77 10.63 -7.24
N SER A 404 2.08 10.62 -7.42
CA SER A 404 2.92 11.79 -7.70
C SER A 404 2.74 12.22 -9.16
N ASN A 405 2.15 11.36 -9.99
CA ASN A 405 1.85 11.61 -11.39
C ASN A 405 0.50 12.33 -11.57
N ARG A 406 0.41 13.54 -10.99
CA ARG A 406 -0.11 14.63 -11.84
C ARG A 406 0.94 14.87 -12.91
N GLU A 407 1.01 13.96 -13.89
CA GLU A 407 1.85 14.13 -15.07
C GLU A 407 1.20 15.26 -15.85
N LEU A 408 1.52 16.48 -15.44
CA LEU A 408 1.14 17.69 -16.13
C LEU A 408 1.67 17.54 -17.54
N THR A 409 0.81 17.85 -18.48
CA THR A 409 1.15 17.90 -19.89
C THR A 409 1.10 19.34 -20.36
N GLN A 410 1.91 19.60 -21.37
CA GLN A 410 1.91 20.84 -22.11
C GLN A 410 1.57 20.51 -23.56
N LEU A 411 0.47 21.08 -24.03
CA LEU A 411 0.15 21.07 -25.46
C LEU A 411 1.20 21.91 -26.17
N THR A 412 1.94 21.30 -27.09
CA THR A 412 3.10 21.91 -27.77
C THR A 412 2.92 21.79 -29.27
N TRP A 413 3.04 22.92 -29.95
CA TRP A 413 2.95 23.03 -31.40
C TRP A 413 4.28 22.69 -32.07
N PHE A 414 4.19 21.95 -33.16
CA PHE A 414 5.27 21.69 -34.09
C PHE A 414 4.82 21.99 -35.51
N ASP A 415 5.75 22.38 -36.38
CA ASP A 415 5.48 22.46 -37.82
C ASP A 415 5.42 21.08 -38.47
N ALA A 416 5.08 21.03 -39.76
CA ALA A 416 4.98 19.80 -40.55
C ALA A 416 6.31 19.01 -40.67
N ASN A 417 7.44 19.61 -40.28
CA ASN A 417 8.77 18.98 -40.28
C ASN A 417 9.25 18.63 -38.86
N GLY A 418 8.44 18.88 -37.82
CA GLY A 418 8.74 18.56 -36.43
C GLY A 418 9.53 19.63 -35.69
N LYS A 419 9.62 20.86 -36.21
CA LYS A 419 10.24 21.98 -35.49
C LYS A 419 9.25 22.58 -34.48
N PRO A 420 9.64 22.81 -33.21
CA PRO A 420 8.75 23.42 -32.21
C PRO A 420 8.40 24.86 -32.60
N LEU A 421 7.12 25.21 -32.45
CA LEU A 421 6.57 26.53 -32.76
C LEU A 421 6.12 27.30 -31.50
N GLY A 422 5.78 26.59 -30.42
CA GLY A 422 5.31 27.20 -29.18
C GLY A 422 4.41 26.26 -28.39
N VAL A 423 3.75 26.79 -27.36
CA VAL A 423 2.85 26.04 -26.47
C VAL A 423 1.43 26.59 -26.53
N LEU A 424 0.44 25.77 -26.18
CA LEU A 424 -0.97 26.12 -26.12
C LEU A 424 -1.51 25.93 -24.70
N GLY A 425 -1.86 27.02 -24.02
CA GLY A 425 -2.37 27.01 -22.64
C GLY A 425 -1.32 26.74 -21.56
N ALA A 426 -1.76 26.81 -20.30
CA ALA A 426 -0.94 26.48 -19.14
C ALA A 426 -0.83 24.96 -18.93
N PRO A 427 0.21 24.45 -18.25
CA PRO A 427 0.32 23.03 -17.94
C PRO A 427 -0.89 22.49 -17.18
N ALA A 428 -1.47 21.38 -17.66
CA ALA A 428 -2.59 20.69 -17.03
C ALA A 428 -2.59 19.22 -17.48
N GLU A 429 -3.51 18.39 -16.98
CA GLU A 429 -3.60 16.98 -17.40
C GLU A 429 -4.44 16.83 -18.67
N TYR A 430 -3.96 17.42 -19.77
CA TYR A 430 -4.61 17.30 -21.08
C TYR A 430 -4.38 15.91 -21.68
N ALA A 431 -5.41 15.33 -22.30
CA ALA A 431 -5.33 14.10 -23.06
C ALA A 431 -6.19 14.17 -24.35
N PHE A 432 -5.88 13.31 -25.32
CA PHE A 432 -6.69 13.08 -26.52
C PHE A 432 -7.06 14.34 -27.33
N PRO A 433 -6.09 15.19 -27.72
CA PRO A 433 -6.40 16.36 -28.54
C PRO A 433 -6.99 15.93 -29.90
N ARG A 434 -8.06 16.60 -30.34
CA ARG A 434 -8.68 16.47 -31.67
C ARG A 434 -9.16 17.80 -32.22
N PHE A 435 -8.65 18.18 -33.40
CA PHE A 435 -9.10 19.36 -34.11
C PHE A 435 -10.46 19.14 -34.77
N SER A 436 -11.31 20.16 -34.74
CA SER A 436 -12.45 20.26 -35.65
C SER A 436 -11.96 20.28 -37.10
N HIS A 437 -12.83 19.89 -38.02
CA HIS A 437 -12.53 19.86 -39.45
C HIS A 437 -12.26 21.26 -40.00
N ASP A 438 -12.96 22.27 -39.49
CA ASP A 438 -12.72 23.68 -39.80
C ASP A 438 -11.44 24.26 -39.16
N GLY A 439 -10.80 23.53 -38.24
CA GLY A 439 -9.56 23.92 -37.56
C GLY A 439 -9.71 25.06 -36.54
N ARG A 440 -10.94 25.46 -36.20
CA ARG A 440 -11.21 26.57 -35.26
C ARG A 440 -11.24 26.11 -33.81
N HIS A 441 -11.53 24.84 -33.59
CA HIS A 441 -11.75 24.27 -32.28
C HIS A 441 -10.85 23.05 -32.02
N LEU A 442 -10.53 22.84 -30.75
CA LEU A 442 -9.80 21.67 -30.26
C LEU A 442 -10.63 21.02 -29.15
N ALA A 443 -11.09 19.80 -29.37
CA ALA A 443 -11.65 18.97 -28.32
C ALA A 443 -10.54 18.18 -27.63
N LEU A 444 -10.62 18.02 -26.31
CA LEU A 444 -9.68 17.25 -25.51
C LEU A 444 -10.35 16.75 -24.23
N ALA A 445 -9.75 15.74 -23.59
CA ALA A 445 -10.09 15.39 -22.21
C ALA A 445 -9.18 16.16 -21.24
N LEU A 446 -9.75 16.67 -20.16
CA LEU A 446 -9.01 17.39 -19.13
C LEU A 446 -9.41 16.86 -17.76
N ALA A 447 -8.41 16.42 -16.98
CA ALA A 447 -8.66 15.95 -15.61
C ALA A 447 -8.89 17.13 -14.65
N ASP A 448 -9.96 17.06 -13.86
CA ASP A 448 -10.17 17.94 -12.73
C ASP A 448 -9.07 17.71 -11.69
N SER A 449 -8.42 18.80 -11.27
CA SER A 449 -7.28 18.69 -10.37
C SER A 449 -7.65 18.00 -9.05
N THR A 450 -8.83 18.28 -8.48
CA THR A 450 -9.21 17.78 -7.15
C THR A 450 -9.56 16.29 -7.20
N THR A 451 -10.47 15.94 -8.09
CA THR A 451 -11.06 14.59 -8.17
C THR A 451 -10.23 13.64 -9.03
N GLY A 452 -9.46 14.17 -9.99
CA GLY A 452 -8.75 13.40 -11.02
C GLY A 452 -9.64 12.90 -12.15
N ARG A 453 -10.94 13.23 -12.14
CA ARG A 453 -11.90 12.80 -13.16
C ARG A 453 -11.74 13.58 -14.44
N THR A 454 -11.89 12.93 -15.58
CA THR A 454 -11.75 13.59 -16.89
C THR A 454 -13.08 13.99 -17.47
N ASP A 455 -13.18 15.24 -17.92
CA ASP A 455 -14.30 15.72 -18.73
C ASP A 455 -13.83 16.08 -20.13
N ILE A 456 -14.77 16.13 -21.08
CA ILE A 456 -14.50 16.68 -22.40
C ILE A 456 -14.59 18.20 -22.37
N TRP A 457 -13.57 18.85 -22.90
CA TRP A 457 -13.50 20.30 -23.08
C TRP A 457 -13.26 20.66 -24.53
N ILE A 458 -13.80 21.80 -24.94
CA ILE A 458 -13.58 22.41 -26.26
C ILE A 458 -12.84 23.74 -26.07
N ARG A 459 -11.70 23.89 -26.73
CA ARG A 459 -10.96 25.15 -26.85
C ARG A 459 -11.33 25.85 -28.14
N ASP A 460 -11.67 27.12 -28.06
CA ASP A 460 -11.67 28.04 -29.20
C ASP A 460 -10.25 28.57 -29.42
N LEU A 461 -9.64 28.24 -30.57
CA LEU A 461 -8.24 28.55 -30.85
C LEU A 461 -8.02 30.03 -31.22
N ALA A 462 -9.07 30.75 -31.63
CA ALA A 462 -8.97 32.17 -31.96
C ALA A 462 -9.12 33.06 -30.72
N ARG A 463 -9.99 32.66 -29.78
CA ARG A 463 -10.27 33.40 -28.53
C ARG A 463 -9.41 32.95 -27.35
N ASP A 464 -8.73 31.82 -27.50
CA ASP A 464 -8.03 31.13 -26.42
C ASP A 464 -8.92 30.80 -25.21
N ALA A 465 -10.17 30.44 -25.48
CA ALA A 465 -11.18 30.17 -24.45
C ALA A 465 -11.47 28.68 -24.32
N MET A 466 -11.55 28.17 -23.09
CA MET A 466 -11.91 26.78 -22.77
C MET A 466 -13.35 26.69 -22.28
N THR A 467 -14.13 25.80 -22.88
CA THR A 467 -15.51 25.50 -22.49
C THR A 467 -15.65 24.02 -22.14
N ARG A 468 -16.20 23.72 -20.97
CA ARG A 468 -16.49 22.35 -20.54
C ARG A 468 -17.76 21.84 -21.26
N LEU A 469 -17.68 20.64 -21.85
CA LEU A 469 -18.77 20.03 -22.62
C LEU A 469 -19.55 18.99 -21.79
N THR A 470 -18.85 18.14 -21.04
CA THR A 470 -19.43 17.14 -20.14
C THR A 470 -19.29 17.57 -18.69
N PHE A 471 -20.24 17.20 -17.84
CA PHE A 471 -20.30 17.64 -16.43
C PHE A 471 -20.60 16.48 -15.48
N ASP A 472 -20.55 15.25 -15.99
CA ASP A 472 -20.98 14.08 -15.24
C ASP A 472 -19.98 13.72 -14.14
N PRO A 473 -20.42 13.03 -13.08
CA PRO A 473 -19.53 12.54 -12.04
C PRO A 473 -18.76 11.29 -12.48
N HIS A 474 -18.38 11.21 -13.75
CA HIS A 474 -17.85 10.05 -14.44
C HIS A 474 -16.64 10.47 -15.28
N ASP A 475 -15.86 9.49 -15.74
CA ASP A 475 -14.74 9.75 -16.63
C ASP A 475 -15.24 9.75 -18.08
N GLU A 476 -14.93 10.82 -18.82
CA GLU A 476 -15.10 10.91 -20.25
C GLU A 476 -13.76 11.09 -20.99
N TRP A 477 -13.63 10.42 -22.14
CA TRP A 477 -12.37 10.39 -22.90
C TRP A 477 -12.57 10.31 -24.41
N THR A 478 -11.45 10.47 -25.15
CA THR A 478 -11.33 10.31 -26.61
C THR A 478 -12.44 11.01 -27.40
N PRO A 479 -12.54 12.35 -27.33
CA PRO A 479 -13.51 13.08 -28.13
C PRO A 479 -13.14 12.97 -29.62
N ILE A 480 -14.13 12.76 -30.48
CA ILE A 480 -13.99 12.81 -31.95
C ILE A 480 -15.08 13.73 -32.53
N TRP A 481 -14.74 14.51 -33.54
CA TRP A 481 -15.66 15.45 -34.19
C TRP A 481 -16.47 14.75 -35.28
N SER A 482 -17.75 15.13 -35.42
CA SER A 482 -18.48 14.85 -36.65
C SER A 482 -17.85 15.60 -37.83
N PRO A 483 -17.99 15.11 -39.08
CA PRO A 483 -17.41 15.77 -40.25
C PRO A 483 -17.90 17.21 -40.51
N ASP A 484 -19.08 17.53 -39.99
CA ASP A 484 -19.71 18.86 -40.06
C ASP A 484 -19.46 19.72 -38.80
N ASP A 485 -18.62 19.25 -37.87
CA ASP A 485 -18.27 19.86 -36.59
C ASP A 485 -19.44 20.15 -35.63
N SER A 486 -20.63 19.61 -35.90
CA SER A 486 -21.84 19.89 -35.11
C SER A 486 -22.01 19.00 -33.87
N HIS A 487 -21.31 17.86 -33.81
CA HIS A 487 -21.36 16.89 -32.72
C HIS A 487 -19.97 16.41 -32.31
N ILE A 488 -19.88 15.96 -31.07
CA ILE A 488 -18.74 15.24 -30.51
C ILE A 488 -19.22 13.85 -30.08
N VAL A 489 -18.50 12.83 -30.50
CA VAL A 489 -18.60 11.47 -29.94
C VAL A 489 -17.47 11.27 -28.93
N TYR A 490 -17.75 10.63 -27.81
CA TYR A 490 -16.79 10.40 -26.73
C TYR A 490 -17.09 9.08 -26.01
N GLY A 491 -16.10 8.53 -25.31
CA GLY A 491 -16.29 7.42 -24.38
C GLY A 491 -16.71 7.96 -23.01
N SER A 492 -17.63 7.27 -22.33
CA SER A 492 -17.99 7.59 -20.94
C SER A 492 -18.11 6.33 -20.09
N ASP A 493 -17.60 6.37 -18.86
CA ASP A 493 -17.81 5.31 -17.87
C ASP A 493 -19.13 5.47 -17.08
N ALA A 494 -19.97 6.46 -17.38
CA ALA A 494 -21.24 6.70 -16.70
C ALA A 494 -22.18 5.49 -16.66
N ARG A 495 -22.00 4.53 -17.57
CA ARG A 495 -22.84 3.34 -17.71
C ARG A 495 -22.15 1.98 -17.58
N GLY A 496 -20.89 1.93 -17.13
CA GLY A 496 -20.33 0.62 -16.77
C GLY A 496 -19.45 -0.08 -17.81
N SER A 497 -19.29 0.44 -19.04
CA SER A 497 -18.43 -0.22 -20.05
C SER A 497 -17.72 0.71 -21.05
N GLY A 498 -17.53 2.00 -20.75
CA GLY A 498 -16.95 2.94 -21.71
C GLY A 498 -17.87 3.13 -22.91
N ASP A 499 -19.12 3.50 -22.66
CA ASP A 499 -20.14 3.62 -23.70
C ASP A 499 -19.81 4.74 -24.68
N ILE A 500 -20.19 4.53 -25.95
CA ILE A 500 -20.01 5.52 -26.99
C ILE A 500 -21.20 6.48 -26.91
N MET A 501 -20.89 7.68 -26.45
CA MET A 501 -21.82 8.77 -26.21
C MET A 501 -21.69 9.82 -27.32
N MET A 502 -22.74 10.60 -27.53
CA MET A 502 -22.76 11.71 -28.47
C MET A 502 -23.44 12.93 -27.87
N LYS A 503 -22.89 14.11 -28.13
CA LYS A 503 -23.45 15.40 -27.73
C LYS A 503 -23.18 16.45 -28.80
N ARG A 504 -24.05 17.47 -28.90
CA ARG A 504 -23.77 18.63 -29.77
C ARG A 504 -22.52 19.36 -29.29
N SER A 505 -21.66 19.77 -30.21
CA SER A 505 -20.43 20.53 -29.91
C SER A 505 -20.71 21.90 -29.27
N SER A 506 -21.91 22.45 -29.47
CA SER A 506 -22.38 23.66 -28.79
C SER A 506 -22.71 23.46 -27.29
N GLY A 507 -22.76 22.22 -26.81
CA GLY A 507 -23.20 21.86 -25.45
C GLY A 507 -24.72 21.91 -25.24
N THR A 508 -25.50 22.28 -26.25
CA THR A 508 -26.97 22.34 -26.16
C THR A 508 -27.62 20.98 -26.38
N GLY A 509 -28.76 20.73 -25.74
CA GLY A 509 -29.51 19.48 -25.89
C GLY A 509 -29.08 18.38 -24.91
N SER A 510 -29.75 17.23 -24.99
CA SER A 510 -29.45 16.06 -24.17
C SER A 510 -28.36 15.19 -24.80
N GLU A 511 -27.65 14.45 -23.97
CA GLU A 511 -26.68 13.44 -24.41
C GLU A 511 -27.38 12.20 -24.96
N GLU A 512 -26.81 11.63 -26.02
CA GLU A 512 -27.31 10.42 -26.69
C GLU A 512 -26.35 9.25 -26.48
N VAL A 513 -26.89 8.05 -26.27
CA VAL A 513 -26.13 6.80 -26.27
C VAL A 513 -26.15 6.24 -27.68
N LEU A 514 -25.01 6.20 -28.35
CA LEU A 514 -24.92 5.57 -29.67
C LEU A 514 -24.78 4.06 -29.54
N TYR A 515 -23.83 3.61 -28.73
CA TYR A 515 -23.53 2.20 -28.61
C TYR A 515 -23.14 1.82 -27.20
N ALA A 516 -23.87 0.86 -26.64
CA ALA A 516 -23.68 0.31 -25.32
C ALA A 516 -23.73 -1.21 -25.33
N ASN A 517 -22.76 -1.84 -24.68
CA ASN A 517 -22.71 -3.29 -24.45
C ASN A 517 -21.83 -3.60 -23.24
N ARG A 518 -21.47 -4.87 -23.00
CA ARG A 518 -20.67 -5.30 -21.85
C ARG A 518 -19.16 -5.17 -22.05
N SER A 519 -18.70 -4.86 -23.26
CA SER A 519 -17.28 -4.76 -23.57
C SER A 519 -16.80 -3.32 -23.45
N PHE A 520 -15.57 -3.15 -22.97
CA PHE A 520 -14.91 -1.87 -23.03
C PHE A 520 -14.59 -1.51 -24.48
N LYS A 521 -14.82 -0.24 -24.84
CA LYS A 521 -14.75 0.24 -26.21
C LYS A 521 -14.28 1.69 -26.26
N VAL A 522 -13.68 2.05 -27.38
CA VAL A 522 -13.13 3.38 -27.63
C VAL A 522 -13.47 3.77 -29.05
N ALA A 523 -14.25 4.83 -29.22
CA ALA A 523 -14.47 5.45 -30.52
C ALA A 523 -13.16 6.10 -30.99
N THR A 524 -12.76 5.82 -32.23
CA THR A 524 -11.46 6.26 -32.74
C THR A 524 -11.58 7.24 -33.90
N ASP A 525 -12.64 7.15 -34.71
CA ASP A 525 -12.87 8.06 -35.84
C ASP A 525 -14.32 8.06 -36.36
N TRP A 526 -14.68 9.11 -37.11
CA TRP A 526 -15.97 9.26 -37.78
C TRP A 526 -15.75 9.29 -39.30
N SER A 527 -16.51 8.49 -40.04
CA SER A 527 -16.38 8.42 -41.49
C SER A 527 -16.58 9.80 -42.13
N PRO A 528 -15.81 10.16 -43.17
CA PRO A 528 -15.93 11.47 -43.84
C PRO A 528 -17.33 11.77 -44.40
N ASP A 529 -18.12 10.74 -44.72
CA ASP A 529 -19.51 10.87 -45.18
C ASP A 529 -20.52 11.08 -44.04
N GLY A 530 -20.08 11.05 -42.79
CA GLY A 530 -20.87 11.27 -41.59
C GLY A 530 -21.73 10.09 -41.16
N LYS A 531 -21.66 8.94 -41.82
CA LYS A 531 -22.61 7.83 -41.59
C LYS A 531 -22.16 6.78 -40.59
N THR A 532 -20.87 6.67 -40.33
CA THR A 532 -20.27 5.53 -39.62
C THR A 532 -19.27 5.98 -38.57
N ILE A 533 -19.34 5.39 -37.37
CA ILE A 533 -18.31 5.53 -36.33
C ILE A 533 -17.41 4.28 -36.35
N LEU A 534 -16.10 4.49 -36.42
CA LEU A 534 -15.10 3.44 -36.23
C LEU A 534 -14.70 3.40 -34.75
N PHE A 535 -14.71 2.20 -34.18
CA PHE A 535 -14.33 2.01 -32.79
C PHE A 535 -13.59 0.68 -32.60
N GLN A 536 -12.80 0.62 -31.54
CA GLN A 536 -12.15 -0.61 -31.08
C GLN A 536 -12.86 -1.14 -29.83
N GLN A 537 -12.87 -2.46 -29.65
CA GLN A 537 -13.54 -3.12 -28.53
C GLN A 537 -12.70 -4.27 -27.98
N GLU A 538 -12.65 -4.38 -26.66
CA GLU A 538 -12.00 -5.50 -25.96
C GLU A 538 -12.91 -6.74 -26.02
N ASN A 539 -12.37 -7.84 -26.55
CA ASN A 539 -13.09 -9.08 -26.83
C ASN A 539 -12.40 -10.32 -26.26
N SER A 540 -11.60 -10.17 -25.19
CA SER A 540 -10.83 -11.25 -24.55
C SER A 540 -11.65 -12.51 -24.20
N ASN A 541 -12.96 -12.37 -24.00
CA ASN A 541 -13.90 -13.47 -23.74
C ASN A 541 -14.20 -14.35 -24.97
N ALA A 542 -13.87 -13.89 -26.17
CA ALA A 542 -14.21 -14.54 -27.42
C ALA A 542 -12.97 -15.09 -28.18
N GLY A 543 -11.84 -15.20 -27.48
CA GLY A 543 -10.59 -15.74 -28.01
C GLY A 543 -9.75 -14.76 -28.84
N THR A 544 -10.15 -13.50 -28.92
CA THR A 544 -9.46 -12.38 -29.60
C THR A 544 -9.08 -11.31 -28.57
N ASP A 545 -8.17 -10.38 -28.90
CA ASP A 545 -7.72 -9.35 -27.94
C ASP A 545 -8.58 -8.08 -28.07
N TRP A 546 -8.12 -7.12 -28.86
CA TRP A 546 -8.87 -5.93 -29.27
C TRP A 546 -9.26 -6.07 -30.74
N ASP A 547 -10.52 -5.82 -31.07
CA ASP A 547 -11.02 -5.92 -32.44
C ASP A 547 -11.62 -4.58 -32.90
N LEU A 548 -11.69 -4.36 -34.21
CA LEU A 548 -12.25 -3.16 -34.83
C LEU A 548 -13.68 -3.37 -35.31
N TYR A 549 -14.53 -2.37 -35.08
CA TYR A 549 -15.95 -2.38 -35.41
C TYR A 549 -16.39 -1.09 -36.10
N LEU A 550 -17.42 -1.21 -36.93
CA LEU A 550 -18.10 -0.10 -37.58
C LEU A 550 -19.51 0.01 -37.01
N TYR A 551 -19.89 1.19 -36.52
CA TYR A 551 -21.23 1.51 -36.07
C TYR A 551 -21.94 2.40 -37.09
N SER A 552 -23.02 1.89 -37.70
CA SER A 552 -23.88 2.67 -38.60
C SER A 552 -24.84 3.55 -37.80
N LEU A 553 -24.83 4.86 -38.07
CA LEU A 553 -25.75 5.82 -37.44
C LEU A 553 -27.17 5.69 -37.97
N GLU A 554 -27.33 5.25 -39.23
CA GLU A 554 -28.64 5.03 -39.86
C GLU A 554 -29.30 3.75 -39.32
N GLU A 555 -28.56 2.63 -39.33
CA GLU A 555 -29.08 1.34 -38.88
C GLU A 555 -29.02 1.16 -37.36
N ARG A 556 -28.30 2.05 -36.66
CA ARG A 556 -28.01 1.98 -35.21
C ARG A 556 -27.43 0.63 -34.80
N LYS A 557 -26.49 0.13 -35.59
CA LYS A 557 -25.94 -1.22 -35.46
C LYS A 557 -24.42 -1.22 -35.60
N ALA A 558 -23.76 -1.96 -34.70
CA ALA A 558 -22.35 -2.27 -34.81
C ALA A 558 -22.13 -3.60 -35.54
N VAL A 559 -21.15 -3.62 -36.45
CA VAL A 559 -20.66 -4.82 -37.14
C VAL A 559 -19.14 -4.92 -37.02
N PRO A 560 -18.58 -6.14 -36.86
CA PRO A 560 -17.13 -6.31 -36.84
C PRO A 560 -16.55 -5.96 -38.21
N PHE A 561 -15.48 -5.17 -38.21
CA PHE A 561 -14.71 -4.84 -39.40
C PHE A 561 -13.46 -5.72 -39.52
N LEU A 562 -12.68 -5.79 -38.45
CA LEU A 562 -11.52 -6.66 -38.37
C LEU A 562 -11.51 -7.35 -37.01
N ARG A 563 -11.51 -8.69 -37.04
CA ARG A 563 -11.53 -9.52 -35.85
C ARG A 563 -10.59 -10.70 -36.03
N THR A 564 -9.45 -10.65 -35.35
CA THR A 564 -8.41 -11.68 -35.49
C THR A 564 -7.88 -12.10 -34.11
N PRO A 565 -7.05 -13.15 -34.01
CA PRO A 565 -6.38 -13.50 -32.75
C PRO A 565 -5.41 -12.43 -32.22
N PHE A 566 -5.14 -11.39 -33.00
CA PHE A 566 -4.22 -10.31 -32.69
C PHE A 566 -4.94 -9.10 -32.09
N ALA A 567 -4.18 -8.14 -31.57
CA ALA A 567 -4.72 -6.91 -31.01
C ALA A 567 -4.78 -5.83 -32.08
N GLU A 568 -5.97 -5.38 -32.44
CA GLU A 568 -6.21 -4.29 -33.36
C GLU A 568 -6.75 -3.03 -32.67
N ILE A 569 -6.01 -1.93 -32.75
CA ILE A 569 -6.34 -0.67 -32.06
C ILE A 569 -5.98 0.58 -32.89
N GLY A 570 -6.41 1.75 -32.44
CA GLY A 570 -5.99 3.06 -32.93
C GLY A 570 -6.35 3.31 -34.38
N ALA A 571 -7.54 2.88 -34.80
CA ALA A 571 -7.93 2.89 -36.21
C ALA A 571 -8.55 4.24 -36.66
N SER A 572 -8.31 4.63 -37.91
CA SER A 572 -8.85 5.85 -38.51
C SER A 572 -9.15 5.68 -40.00
N PHE A 573 -10.19 6.34 -40.48
CA PHE A 573 -10.50 6.41 -41.90
C PHE A 573 -9.50 7.32 -42.62
N SER A 574 -9.19 6.98 -43.87
CA SER A 574 -8.57 7.95 -44.77
C SER A 574 -9.54 9.12 -45.03
N PRO A 575 -9.04 10.32 -45.36
CA PRO A 575 -9.89 11.48 -45.66
C PRO A 575 -10.87 11.26 -46.83
N ASP A 576 -10.56 10.34 -47.74
CA ASP A 576 -11.44 9.96 -48.86
C ASP A 576 -12.42 8.81 -48.51
N GLY A 577 -12.37 8.30 -47.27
CA GLY A 577 -13.26 7.25 -46.76
C GLY A 577 -13.01 5.85 -47.33
N ARG A 578 -11.95 5.63 -48.11
CA ARG A 578 -11.71 4.35 -48.80
C ARG A 578 -10.81 3.38 -48.04
N TRP A 579 -10.02 3.87 -47.08
CA TRP A 579 -9.00 3.10 -46.39
C TRP A 579 -9.18 3.19 -44.88
N VAL A 580 -8.79 2.12 -44.19
CA VAL A 580 -8.68 2.07 -42.74
C VAL A 580 -7.22 1.86 -42.38
N LEU A 581 -6.67 2.84 -41.67
CA LEU A 581 -5.37 2.77 -41.01
C LEU A 581 -5.60 2.23 -39.60
N TYR A 582 -4.78 1.30 -39.15
CA TYR A 582 -4.90 0.72 -37.83
C TYR A 582 -3.55 0.15 -37.39
N PHE A 583 -3.51 -0.27 -36.14
CA PHE A 583 -2.36 -0.94 -35.56
C PHE A 583 -2.67 -2.42 -35.32
N SER A 584 -1.70 -3.32 -35.52
CA SER A 584 -1.83 -4.74 -35.16
C SER A 584 -0.50 -5.34 -34.67
N ASN A 585 -0.57 -6.35 -33.79
CA ASN A 585 0.59 -7.14 -33.34
C ASN A 585 0.79 -8.47 -34.09
N ASP A 586 0.10 -8.69 -35.23
CA ASP A 586 0.20 -9.89 -36.09
C ASP A 586 1.65 -10.27 -36.45
N SER A 587 2.51 -9.28 -36.71
CA SER A 587 3.93 -9.53 -37.03
C SER A 587 4.79 -10.08 -35.87
N GLY A 588 4.21 -10.28 -34.69
CA GLY A 588 4.92 -10.57 -33.43
C GLY A 588 5.40 -9.31 -32.70
N LYS A 589 5.26 -8.13 -33.33
CA LYS A 589 5.43 -6.83 -32.68
C LYS A 589 4.35 -5.85 -33.15
N PRO A 590 4.06 -4.84 -32.32
CA PRO A 590 3.28 -3.67 -32.68
C PRO A 590 3.64 -3.01 -34.03
N GLU A 591 2.83 -3.12 -35.09
CA GLU A 591 3.05 -2.43 -36.39
C GLU A 591 1.78 -1.68 -36.89
N ALA A 592 1.96 -0.62 -37.68
CA ALA A 592 0.89 0.12 -38.35
C ALA A 592 0.59 -0.47 -39.73
N TYR A 593 -0.69 -0.63 -40.05
CA TYR A 593 -1.20 -1.22 -41.30
C TYR A 593 -2.30 -0.36 -41.92
N VAL A 594 -2.39 -0.40 -43.25
CA VAL A 594 -3.52 0.13 -44.02
C VAL A 594 -4.22 -1.01 -44.75
N GLN A 595 -5.55 -0.99 -44.76
CA GLN A 595 -6.37 -1.90 -45.57
C GLN A 595 -7.57 -1.16 -46.20
N PRO A 596 -8.17 -1.66 -47.29
CA PRO A 596 -9.35 -1.05 -47.89
C PRO A 596 -10.55 -1.26 -46.99
N LEU A 597 -11.43 -0.24 -46.90
CA LEU A 597 -12.68 -0.34 -46.15
C LEU A 597 -13.62 -1.42 -46.73
N SER A 598 -13.48 -1.72 -48.02
CA SER A 598 -14.22 -2.81 -48.70
C SER A 598 -13.88 -4.21 -48.18
N GLY A 599 -12.78 -4.38 -47.42
CA GLY A 599 -12.42 -5.65 -46.79
C GLY A 599 -11.84 -6.69 -47.75
N SER A 600 -11.17 -6.27 -48.84
CA SER A 600 -10.60 -7.18 -49.86
C SER A 600 -9.52 -8.15 -49.35
N GLY A 601 -9.10 -8.02 -48.08
CA GLY A 601 -8.06 -8.83 -47.44
C GLY A 601 -6.62 -8.37 -47.75
N ALA A 602 -6.44 -7.41 -48.65
CA ALA A 602 -5.14 -6.78 -48.88
C ALA A 602 -4.79 -5.84 -47.71
N LYS A 603 -3.54 -5.94 -47.22
CA LYS A 603 -3.02 -5.04 -46.19
C LYS A 603 -1.59 -4.62 -46.51
N TRP A 604 -1.27 -3.36 -46.20
CA TRP A 604 0.04 -2.76 -46.41
C TRP A 604 0.63 -2.35 -45.07
N GLN A 605 1.82 -2.85 -44.77
CA GLN A 605 2.55 -2.44 -43.57
C GLN A 605 3.18 -1.06 -43.80
N ILE A 606 2.98 -0.15 -42.86
CA ILE A 606 3.43 1.25 -42.93
C ILE A 606 4.70 1.48 -42.12
N SER A 607 4.78 0.91 -40.92
CA SER A 607 5.95 0.99 -40.06
C SER A 607 6.96 -0.12 -40.35
N THR A 608 8.25 0.14 -40.13
CA THR A 608 9.32 -0.85 -40.40
C THR A 608 9.97 -1.42 -39.14
N ASN A 609 9.89 -0.70 -38.01
CA ASN A 609 10.53 -1.06 -36.73
C ASN A 609 9.54 -0.96 -35.56
N GLY A 610 8.28 -1.29 -35.82
CA GLY A 610 7.20 -1.13 -34.88
C GLY A 610 6.73 0.30 -34.67
N GLY A 611 5.54 0.44 -34.12
CA GLY A 611 4.91 1.72 -33.85
C GLY A 611 3.55 1.60 -33.19
N SER A 612 2.86 2.71 -33.01
CA SER A 612 1.52 2.77 -32.42
C SER A 612 0.82 4.07 -32.81
N ARG A 613 -0.49 4.14 -32.56
CA ARG A 613 -1.32 5.35 -32.68
C ARG A 613 -1.17 6.05 -34.03
N PRO A 614 -1.42 5.33 -35.13
CA PRO A 614 -1.26 5.90 -36.45
C PRO A 614 -2.35 6.94 -36.75
N HIS A 615 -2.05 7.94 -37.58
CA HIS A 615 -2.97 9.02 -37.91
C HIS A 615 -2.76 9.52 -39.34
N TRP A 616 -3.83 9.82 -40.06
CA TRP A 616 -3.74 10.45 -41.37
C TRP A 616 -3.46 11.96 -41.26
N SER A 617 -2.74 12.50 -42.25
CA SER A 617 -2.86 13.91 -42.57
C SER A 617 -4.23 14.20 -43.19
N ARG A 618 -4.74 15.42 -43.01
CA ARG A 618 -6.04 15.85 -43.56
C ARG A 618 -6.12 15.78 -45.08
N ASP A 619 -4.99 15.90 -45.77
CA ASP A 619 -4.89 15.77 -47.23
C ASP A 619 -4.75 14.32 -47.72
N GLY A 620 -4.64 13.35 -46.81
CA GLY A 620 -4.52 11.91 -47.12
C GLY A 620 -3.16 11.50 -47.71
N LYS A 621 -2.19 12.42 -47.82
CA LYS A 621 -0.90 12.15 -48.47
C LYS A 621 0.18 11.68 -47.51
N ARG A 622 -0.10 11.67 -46.21
CA ARG A 622 0.87 11.30 -45.17
C ARG A 622 0.19 10.55 -44.04
N ILE A 623 0.92 9.59 -43.49
CA ILE A 623 0.59 8.88 -42.26
C ILE A 623 1.64 9.24 -41.21
N TYR A 624 1.17 9.54 -40.01
CA TYR A 624 1.99 9.72 -38.82
C TYR A 624 1.83 8.52 -37.90
N TYR A 625 2.86 8.12 -37.17
CA TYR A 625 2.76 7.11 -36.11
C TYR A 625 3.85 7.32 -35.06
N VAL A 626 3.66 6.79 -33.85
CA VAL A 626 4.67 6.85 -32.78
C VAL A 626 5.46 5.55 -32.77
N SER A 627 6.78 5.58 -32.99
CA SER A 627 7.64 4.40 -32.90
C SER A 627 7.74 3.88 -31.46
N LEU A 628 8.22 2.64 -31.29
CA LEU A 628 8.38 2.02 -29.96
C LEU A 628 9.36 2.78 -29.04
N ASP A 629 10.35 3.48 -29.61
CA ASP A 629 11.28 4.37 -28.89
C ASP A 629 10.74 5.81 -28.73
N GLY A 630 9.45 6.03 -29.00
CA GLY A 630 8.75 7.29 -28.70
C GLY A 630 9.00 8.42 -29.69
N LYS A 631 9.47 8.14 -30.92
CA LYS A 631 9.60 9.14 -31.98
C LYS A 631 8.30 9.28 -32.74
N LEU A 632 7.94 10.51 -33.11
CA LEU A 632 6.90 10.71 -34.10
C LEU A 632 7.51 10.50 -35.49
N MET A 633 6.95 9.55 -36.21
CA MET A 633 7.36 9.15 -37.55
C MET A 633 6.36 9.69 -38.57
N ALA A 634 6.82 9.99 -39.78
CA ALA A 634 6.00 10.31 -40.92
C ALA A 634 6.31 9.43 -42.11
N VAL A 635 5.26 9.09 -42.85
CA VAL A 635 5.32 8.26 -44.05
C VAL A 635 4.49 8.95 -45.12
N ASP A 636 5.11 9.34 -46.22
CA ASP A 636 4.35 9.84 -47.38
C ASP A 636 3.73 8.63 -48.10
N VAL A 637 2.45 8.75 -48.44
CA VAL A 637 1.64 7.66 -49.00
C VAL A 637 0.89 8.09 -50.24
N TYR A 638 0.58 7.12 -51.09
CA TYR A 638 -0.10 7.30 -52.37
C TYR A 638 -1.12 6.17 -52.52
N ALA A 639 -2.37 6.54 -52.79
CA ALA A 639 -3.45 5.59 -53.01
C ALA A 639 -4.17 5.90 -54.32
N THR A 640 -4.25 4.91 -55.23
CA THR A 640 -4.87 5.06 -56.55
C THR A 640 -5.73 3.84 -56.81
N GLY A 641 -7.07 4.01 -56.90
CA GLY A 641 -7.97 2.85 -56.93
C GLY A 641 -7.82 1.99 -55.67
N ASP A 642 -7.55 0.69 -55.87
CA ASP A 642 -7.28 -0.30 -54.82
C ASP A 642 -5.76 -0.51 -54.57
N GLU A 643 -4.90 0.28 -55.22
CA GLU A 643 -3.45 0.23 -54.98
C GLU A 643 -3.05 1.21 -53.88
N PHE A 644 -2.17 0.75 -53.00
CA PHE A 644 -1.58 1.56 -51.93
C PHE A 644 -0.06 1.45 -51.95
N PHE A 645 0.61 2.60 -51.83
CA PHE A 645 2.07 2.68 -51.76
C PHE A 645 2.49 3.59 -50.61
N ALA A 646 3.46 3.12 -49.82
CA ALA A 646 4.07 3.86 -48.73
C ALA A 646 5.57 4.04 -48.98
N LYS A 647 6.08 5.26 -48.77
CA LYS A 647 7.52 5.53 -48.78
C LYS A 647 8.19 5.04 -47.49
N VAL A 648 9.52 5.15 -47.42
CA VAL A 648 10.27 4.82 -46.20
C VAL A 648 9.87 5.79 -45.07
N PRO A 649 9.54 5.30 -43.86
CA PRO A 649 9.28 6.15 -42.72
C PRO A 649 10.47 7.04 -42.35
N ARG A 650 10.20 8.31 -42.06
CA ARG A 650 11.20 9.27 -41.55
C ARG A 650 10.83 9.75 -40.16
N VAL A 651 11.84 9.99 -39.33
CA VAL A 651 11.67 10.65 -38.02
C VAL A 651 11.31 12.10 -38.27
N LEU A 652 10.24 12.58 -37.63
CA LEU A 652 9.93 14.01 -37.59
C LEU A 652 10.50 14.66 -36.34
N LEU A 653 10.23 14.08 -35.18
CA LEU A 653 10.67 14.64 -33.91
C LEU A 653 10.71 13.57 -32.83
N GLN A 654 11.64 13.74 -31.89
CA GLN A 654 11.63 13.06 -30.60
C GLN A 654 11.00 14.01 -29.59
N THR A 655 10.00 13.52 -28.85
CA THR A 655 9.38 14.28 -27.77
C THR A 655 8.89 13.33 -26.68
N ASN A 656 8.78 13.85 -25.46
CA ASN A 656 8.31 13.12 -24.29
C ASN A 656 6.78 13.00 -24.34
N MET A 657 6.26 12.27 -25.32
CA MET A 657 4.81 12.09 -25.45
C MET A 657 4.28 11.30 -24.26
N LYS A 658 3.23 11.80 -23.63
CA LYS A 658 2.51 11.01 -22.61
C LYS A 658 1.84 9.82 -23.28
N ARG A 659 1.95 8.64 -22.65
CA ARG A 659 1.40 7.40 -23.18
C ARG A 659 -0.06 7.24 -22.74
N TYR A 660 -0.99 7.27 -23.69
CA TYR A 660 -2.43 7.08 -23.44
C TYR A 660 -3.03 5.94 -24.27
N VAL A 661 -4.19 5.39 -23.91
CA VAL A 661 -4.89 4.40 -24.78
C VAL A 661 -5.20 4.99 -26.17
N GLY A 662 -5.61 6.26 -26.25
CA GLY A 662 -5.77 7.04 -27.48
C GLY A 662 -4.51 7.81 -27.94
N SER A 663 -4.65 8.62 -29.00
CA SER A 663 -3.50 9.36 -29.60
C SER A 663 -3.07 10.57 -28.75
N PRO A 664 -1.76 10.75 -28.45
CA PRO A 664 -1.23 11.90 -27.72
C PRO A 664 -1.04 13.15 -28.61
N PHE A 665 -1.30 13.04 -29.91
CA PHE A 665 -1.15 14.14 -30.86
C PHE A 665 -2.31 14.14 -31.87
N ASP A 666 -2.48 15.28 -32.54
CA ASP A 666 -3.31 15.43 -33.73
C ASP A 666 -2.68 16.46 -34.69
N VAL A 667 -3.11 16.44 -35.95
CA VAL A 667 -2.63 17.30 -37.04
C VAL A 667 -3.72 18.27 -37.43
N SER A 668 -3.44 19.57 -37.32
CA SER A 668 -4.37 20.61 -37.71
C SER A 668 -4.58 20.66 -39.23
N PRO A 669 -5.69 21.24 -39.72
CA PRO A 669 -5.95 21.37 -41.15
C PRO A 669 -4.86 22.06 -41.97
N ASP A 670 -4.07 22.94 -41.35
CA ASP A 670 -2.93 23.61 -41.98
C ASP A 670 -1.61 22.81 -41.93
N GLY A 671 -1.64 21.59 -41.39
CA GLY A 671 -0.50 20.67 -41.36
C GLY A 671 0.45 20.87 -40.17
N ARG A 672 0.14 21.76 -39.22
CA ARG A 672 0.86 21.79 -37.93
C ARG A 672 0.46 20.60 -37.06
N ILE A 673 1.36 20.22 -36.16
CA ILE A 673 1.17 19.06 -35.29
C ILE A 673 1.08 19.57 -33.86
N LEU A 674 0.01 19.22 -33.15
CA LEU A 674 -0.12 19.50 -31.73
C LEU A 674 0.15 18.22 -30.95
N VAL A 675 1.17 18.25 -30.09
CA VAL A 675 1.57 17.10 -29.28
C VAL A 675 1.33 17.40 -27.81
N THR A 676 0.78 16.42 -27.10
CA THR A 676 0.66 16.42 -25.64
C THR A 676 1.98 15.95 -25.05
N VAL A 677 2.80 16.90 -24.60
CA VAL A 677 4.15 16.64 -24.07
C VAL A 677 4.09 16.52 -22.56
N SER A 678 4.65 15.45 -22.01
CA SER A 678 4.84 15.27 -20.58
C SER A 678 5.83 16.28 -20.02
N MET A 679 5.43 17.00 -18.97
CA MET A 679 6.30 17.95 -18.25
C MET A 679 7.15 17.27 -17.18
N ASN A 680 6.69 16.12 -16.68
CA ASN A 680 7.34 15.41 -15.57
C ASN A 680 8.10 14.19 -16.08
N GLN A 681 9.12 14.43 -16.90
CA GLN A 681 10.14 13.40 -17.07
C GLN A 681 11.10 13.45 -15.88
N GLY A 682 11.14 12.38 -15.11
CA GLY A 682 12.34 12.06 -14.32
C GLY A 682 12.24 12.23 -12.81
N ASP A 683 11.09 12.63 -12.26
CA ASP A 683 10.92 12.47 -10.82
C ASP A 683 10.64 11.00 -10.54
N LEU A 684 11.69 10.31 -10.06
CA LEU A 684 11.60 8.99 -9.48
C LEU A 684 10.56 9.06 -8.36
N ALA A 685 9.30 8.75 -8.67
CA ALA A 685 8.23 8.68 -7.69
C ALA A 685 8.69 7.72 -6.58
N PRO A 686 9.02 8.22 -5.39
CA PRO A 686 9.52 7.34 -4.36
C PRO A 686 8.37 6.46 -3.91
N LEU A 687 8.65 5.18 -3.73
CA LEU A 687 7.74 4.33 -3.00
C LEU A 687 7.81 4.74 -1.53
N THR A 688 6.68 5.13 -0.95
CA THR A 688 6.63 5.53 0.46
C THR A 688 6.58 4.27 1.32
N LEU A 689 7.52 4.16 2.26
CA LEU A 689 7.56 3.10 3.27
C LEU A 689 7.28 3.72 4.66
N VAL A 690 6.22 3.25 5.30
CA VAL A 690 5.80 3.62 6.65
C VAL A 690 6.02 2.43 7.58
N GLN A 691 6.90 2.60 8.57
CA GLN A 691 7.06 1.63 9.64
C GLN A 691 6.13 2.00 10.81
N ASN A 692 5.58 0.98 11.46
CA ASN A 692 4.65 1.15 12.60
C ASN A 692 3.39 1.96 12.23
N TRP A 693 2.89 1.82 11.01
CA TRP A 693 1.77 2.62 10.50
C TRP A 693 0.52 2.54 11.38
N THR A 694 0.33 1.45 12.12
CA THR A 694 -0.81 1.24 13.02
C THR A 694 -0.86 2.22 14.19
N ALA A 695 0.24 2.88 14.54
CA ALA A 695 0.23 3.96 15.53
C ALA A 695 -0.59 5.17 15.04
N ALA A 696 -0.83 5.33 13.73
CA ALA A 696 -1.71 6.36 13.19
C ALA A 696 -3.20 6.11 13.53
N LEU A 697 -3.58 4.86 13.83
CA LEU A 697 -4.97 4.48 14.12
C LEU A 697 -5.43 4.85 15.53
N LYS A 698 -4.51 5.21 16.43
CA LYS A 698 -4.79 5.51 17.84
C LYS A 698 -5.04 7.01 18.11
N LYS A 699 -5.17 7.82 17.07
CA LYS A 699 -5.36 9.26 17.16
C LYS A 699 -6.83 9.64 17.27
#